data_AF-A0AAE0RQE7-F1
#
_entry.id   AF-A0AAE0RQE7-F1
#
_cell.length_a   1.000
_cell.length_b   1.000
_cell.length_c   1.000
_cell.angle_alpha   90.00
_cell.angle_beta   90.00
_cell.angle_gamma   90.00
#
_symmetry.space_group_name_H-M   'P 1'
#
loop_
_entity.id
_entity.type
_entity.pdbx_description
1 polymer ?
#
loop_
_entity_poly.entity_id
_entity_poly.type
_entity_poly.pdbx_seq_one_letter_code
_entity_poly.pdbx_strand_id
1 'polypeptide(L)'
;MTDGTTITDKIPQEKEIGKTIYTNESDKKVRETNLTLPQEEMLSQHEAWTPTPGEVDLHTVYYHGLWRLFCETCLESHISRARPNSKFQCPLCREEIDIPEGGARSLQSNFYIETTAEITDKEKSIVVGPCENCDSDQKPESTTYCKVCELNICENCVLHHQKLKATKSHELVSLVEYARNADKGEKYCYKHESKVAERYCSACELFLCSSCKDHGMHTVETIDVAIDKRKKSVQRTLIESEVYLKIIEEKCRAIPDLESLIRDSEAKNMELLQKRANAMKEEIDSGMKQLSEQIIEMCESELNKLNKKQTMLNITSAREKHEAVKRWISNACDEELLKCCDRMRLEVMEANASLSLYNPSVRFITFTKGQALSTKSIGSLEFTAPGPYTKQLELSNTFILPDNREVVYMASSKENQVWMVEKDINGLTLYSERGIKKRHILEDLTISAVDFDRDCNLFASAPKNNTVYKIGPDFNITTFCTLPDTPGPLAARPDGGIAVCCGASNKTLLLIDQYGTIVTGVQPKYKSFYCIASCKYTNIICTVEAEYSLYSGPTSWLVNLFDHKGKKIREASFTSIITCITSDYKGHFLLSHNNGITVIDSKGNELTKLTSPHYSLKANSLVVDALNQLWISGSARQVFIFKYPKFRV
;
A
#
# COMPACT_ATOMS: atom_id res chain seq x y z
N MET A 1 -9.54 63.10 -22.56
CA MET A 1 -9.51 62.05 -23.59
C MET A 1 -9.13 60.75 -22.90
N THR A 2 -10.12 59.86 -22.77
CA THR A 2 -10.10 58.40 -22.50
C THR A 2 -9.33 57.91 -21.26
N ASP A 3 -9.99 57.70 -20.12
CA ASP A 3 -10.68 56.45 -19.63
C ASP A 3 -9.66 55.48 -18.97
N GLY A 4 -9.78 54.88 -17.78
CA GLY A 4 -10.86 54.70 -16.80
C GLY A 4 -10.91 53.21 -16.36
N THR A 5 -10.71 52.89 -15.07
CA THR A 5 -10.93 51.57 -14.36
C THR A 5 -10.03 50.36 -14.77
N THR A 6 -9.58 49.40 -13.94
CA THR A 6 -10.09 48.78 -12.69
C THR A 6 -9.00 47.95 -11.97
N ILE A 7 -9.19 47.74 -10.66
CA ILE A 7 -8.52 46.78 -9.76
C ILE A 7 -8.84 45.32 -10.14
N THR A 8 -7.87 44.39 -10.04
CA THR A 8 -8.10 43.01 -9.56
C THR A 8 -6.82 42.36 -9.03
N ASP A 9 -6.91 41.88 -7.78
CA ASP A 9 -6.06 40.86 -7.18
C ASP A 9 -6.13 39.56 -7.98
N LYS A 10 -4.98 38.93 -8.29
CA LYS A 10 -4.90 37.49 -8.56
C LYS A 10 -3.59 36.88 -8.02
N ILE A 11 -3.79 36.16 -6.91
CA ILE A 11 -2.96 35.16 -6.26
C ILE A 11 -2.44 34.12 -7.28
N PRO A 12 -1.20 33.60 -7.17
CA PRO A 12 -0.69 32.59 -8.10
C PRO A 12 -1.44 31.27 -7.93
N GLN A 13 -1.88 30.72 -9.06
CA GLN A 13 -2.59 29.45 -9.17
C GLN A 13 -1.80 28.30 -8.52
N GLU A 14 -2.41 27.67 -7.52
CA GLU A 14 -2.07 26.33 -7.06
C GLU A 14 -2.15 25.36 -8.25
N LYS A 15 -1.02 24.73 -8.58
CA LYS A 15 -1.03 23.57 -9.47
C LYS A 15 -1.71 22.42 -8.73
N GLU A 16 -2.80 21.93 -9.31
CA GLU A 16 -3.47 20.68 -8.97
C GLU A 16 -2.43 19.54 -8.86
N ILE A 17 -2.05 19.22 -7.63
CA ILE A 17 -1.47 17.92 -7.30
C ILE A 17 -2.67 16.98 -7.16
N GLY A 18 -2.74 16.02 -8.08
CA GLY A 18 -3.80 15.02 -8.13
C GLY A 18 -4.04 14.41 -6.76
N LYS A 19 -5.21 14.71 -6.19
CA LYS A 19 -5.83 13.90 -5.16
C LYS A 19 -6.23 12.57 -5.80
N THR A 20 -5.30 11.62 -5.85
CA THR A 20 -5.67 10.21 -5.93
C THR A 20 -6.18 9.82 -4.55
N ILE A 21 -7.46 10.14 -4.32
CA ILE A 21 -8.22 9.56 -3.22
C ILE A 21 -8.29 8.07 -3.56
N TYR A 22 -7.52 7.24 -2.87
CA TYR A 22 -7.87 5.83 -2.74
C TYR A 22 -9.15 5.78 -1.91
N THR A 23 -10.29 5.99 -2.57
CA THR A 23 -11.54 5.42 -2.12
C THR A 23 -11.38 3.92 -2.31
N ASN A 24 -11.03 3.21 -1.24
CA ASN A 24 -11.26 1.77 -1.18
C ASN A 24 -12.79 1.56 -1.25
N GLU A 25 -13.30 1.40 -2.47
CA GLU A 25 -14.65 0.91 -2.77
C GLU A 25 -14.77 -0.61 -2.47
N SER A 26 -14.13 -1.09 -1.40
CA SER A 26 -14.19 -2.50 -0.98
C SER A 26 -14.72 -2.72 0.44
N ASP A 27 -14.95 -1.68 1.25
CA ASP A 27 -15.45 -1.85 2.63
C ASP A 27 -16.89 -1.34 2.88
N LYS A 28 -17.63 -0.95 1.84
CA LYS A 28 -19.10 -0.76 1.94
C LYS A 28 -19.85 -2.04 1.56
N LYS A 29 -19.67 -3.08 2.37
CA LYS A 29 -20.60 -4.22 2.45
C LYS A 29 -20.51 -4.95 3.79
N VAL A 30 -20.25 -4.24 4.88
CA VAL A 30 -20.73 -4.73 6.18
C VAL A 30 -22.21 -4.43 6.21
N ARG A 31 -23.00 -5.49 6.02
CA ARG A 31 -24.42 -5.50 6.31
C ARG A 31 -24.61 -4.89 7.70
N GLU A 32 -25.13 -3.67 7.76
CA GLU A 32 -26.05 -3.30 8.83
C GLU A 32 -27.24 -4.26 8.68
N THR A 33 -27.12 -5.44 9.27
CA THR A 33 -28.29 -6.11 9.79
C THR A 33 -28.80 -5.21 10.90
N ASN A 34 -29.66 -4.26 10.52
CA ASN A 34 -30.73 -3.80 11.39
C ASN A 34 -31.54 -5.03 11.78
N LEU A 35 -31.05 -5.78 12.76
CA LEU A 35 -31.82 -6.64 13.63
C LEU A 35 -32.37 -5.75 14.74
N THR A 36 -33.05 -4.67 14.38
CA THR A 36 -34.22 -4.26 15.14
C THR A 36 -35.23 -5.38 14.94
N LEU A 37 -35.21 -6.33 15.87
CA LEU A 37 -36.16 -7.43 15.92
C LEU A 37 -37.58 -6.85 15.82
N PRO A 38 -38.42 -7.33 14.89
CA PRO A 38 -39.86 -7.03 14.88
C PRO A 38 -40.61 -7.62 16.10
N GLN A 39 -39.91 -8.05 17.15
CA GLN A 39 -40.52 -8.67 18.32
C GLN A 39 -41.15 -7.64 19.26
N GLU A 40 -40.60 -6.44 19.39
CA GLU A 40 -41.15 -5.43 20.31
C GLU A 40 -42.47 -4.83 19.80
N GLU A 41 -42.64 -4.64 18.49
CA GLU A 41 -43.91 -4.16 17.91
C GLU A 41 -45.01 -5.25 17.83
N MET A 42 -44.66 -6.54 17.78
CA MET A 42 -45.65 -7.62 17.79
C MET A 42 -46.11 -8.03 19.20
N LEU A 43 -45.29 -7.80 20.23
CA LEU A 43 -45.65 -8.09 21.63
C LEU A 43 -46.62 -7.05 22.22
N SER A 44 -46.68 -5.83 21.67
CA SER A 44 -47.60 -4.79 22.16
C SER A 44 -49.04 -4.95 21.67
N GLN A 45 -49.33 -5.86 20.72
CA GLN A 45 -50.68 -6.05 20.16
C GLN A 45 -51.37 -7.35 20.59
N HIS A 46 -50.67 -8.23 21.30
CA HIS A 46 -51.26 -9.44 21.86
C HIS A 46 -50.88 -9.55 23.34
N GLU A 47 -51.43 -8.64 24.14
CA GLU A 47 -51.58 -8.87 25.58
C GLU A 47 -52.21 -10.25 25.79
N ALA A 48 -51.70 -11.00 26.76
CA ALA A 48 -52.30 -12.25 27.18
C ALA A 48 -53.76 -12.00 27.57
N TRP A 49 -54.70 -12.33 26.68
CA TRP A 49 -56.13 -12.20 26.95
C TRP A 49 -56.50 -13.18 28.06
N THR A 50 -56.73 -12.67 29.26
CA THR A 50 -57.36 -13.39 30.37
C THR A 50 -58.86 -13.14 30.29
N PRO A 51 -59.71 -14.15 30.06
CA PRO A 51 -61.15 -13.91 29.98
C PRO A 51 -61.68 -13.47 31.35
N THR A 52 -62.38 -12.33 31.38
CA THR A 52 -63.21 -11.92 32.51
C THR A 52 -64.53 -12.70 32.48
N PRO A 53 -65.12 -13.07 33.65
CA PRO A 53 -66.38 -13.81 33.68
C PRO A 53 -67.51 -12.94 33.07
N GLY A 54 -68.04 -13.34 31.90
CA GLY A 54 -69.19 -12.70 31.27
C GLY A 54 -69.13 -12.48 29.75
N GLU A 55 -67.97 -12.65 29.10
CA GLU A 55 -67.81 -12.41 27.65
C GLU A 55 -67.20 -13.60 26.90
N VAL A 56 -67.64 -14.83 27.20
CA VAL A 56 -67.15 -16.02 26.50
C VAL A 56 -68.31 -16.72 25.79
N ASP A 57 -68.36 -16.60 24.47
CA ASP A 57 -69.12 -17.54 23.64
C ASP A 57 -68.54 -18.95 23.89
N LEU A 58 -69.40 -19.85 24.35
CA LEU A 58 -69.12 -21.17 24.93
C LEU A 58 -68.54 -22.23 23.98
N HIS A 59 -67.90 -21.84 22.88
CA HIS A 59 -67.38 -22.78 21.89
C HIS A 59 -65.84 -22.81 21.86
N THR A 60 -65.32 -23.81 22.59
CA THR A 60 -64.11 -24.60 22.32
C THR A 60 -62.79 -23.83 22.14
N VAL A 61 -62.02 -23.78 23.22
CA VAL A 61 -60.69 -23.17 23.26
C VAL A 61 -59.63 -24.26 23.30
N TYR A 62 -58.64 -24.24 22.39
CA TYR A 62 -57.70 -25.36 22.23
C TYR A 62 -56.32 -25.13 22.86
N TYR A 63 -55.77 -26.19 23.45
CA TYR A 63 -54.47 -26.23 24.13
C TYR A 63 -53.33 -26.56 23.16
N HIS A 64 -52.33 -25.67 23.03
CA HIS A 64 -51.00 -26.02 22.54
C HIS A 64 -50.03 -26.04 23.73
N GLY A 65 -49.00 -26.90 23.71
CA GLY A 65 -48.05 -27.18 24.81
C GLY A 65 -47.28 -25.99 25.43
N LEU A 66 -47.65 -24.76 25.06
CA LEU A 66 -47.19 -23.46 25.58
C LEU A 66 -48.30 -22.64 26.28
N TRP A 67 -49.40 -23.27 26.72
CA TRP A 67 -50.46 -22.63 27.53
C TRP A 67 -51.18 -21.45 26.84
N ARG A 68 -51.28 -21.46 25.50
CA ARG A 68 -51.97 -20.42 24.73
C ARG A 68 -53.35 -20.90 24.30
N LEU A 69 -54.32 -20.00 24.36
CA LEU A 69 -55.74 -20.25 24.15
C LEU A 69 -56.20 -19.55 22.87
N PHE A 70 -56.86 -20.27 21.95
CA PHE A 70 -57.42 -19.73 20.71
C PHE A 70 -58.89 -20.13 20.57
N CYS A 71 -59.71 -19.25 20.00
CA CYS A 71 -61.10 -19.56 19.66
C CYS A 71 -61.18 -20.55 18.50
N GLU A 72 -62.20 -21.42 18.46
CA GLU A 72 -62.36 -22.44 17.42
C GLU A 72 -62.36 -21.83 16.00
N THR A 73 -63.15 -20.78 15.78
CA THR A 73 -63.26 -20.11 14.47
C THR A 73 -61.95 -19.48 14.03
N CYS A 74 -61.20 -18.91 14.97
CA CYS A 74 -59.86 -18.35 14.76
C CYS A 74 -58.90 -19.45 14.28
N LEU A 75 -58.94 -20.60 14.96
CA LEU A 75 -58.06 -21.73 14.69
C LEU A 75 -58.42 -22.42 13.37
N GLU A 76 -59.71 -22.60 13.07
CA GLU A 76 -60.19 -23.09 11.77
C GLU A 76 -59.78 -22.18 10.61
N SER A 77 -59.82 -20.85 10.80
CA SER A 77 -59.35 -19.90 9.78
C SER A 77 -57.84 -20.01 9.54
N HIS A 78 -57.05 -20.27 10.58
CA HIS A 78 -55.60 -20.49 10.43
C HIS A 78 -55.27 -21.86 9.83
N ILE A 79 -56.00 -22.90 10.20
CA ILE A 79 -55.85 -24.26 9.65
C ILE A 79 -56.26 -24.30 8.18
N SER A 80 -57.36 -23.63 7.79
CA SER A 80 -57.83 -23.59 6.40
C SER A 80 -56.89 -22.82 5.46
N ARG A 81 -56.05 -21.92 6.00
CA ARG A 81 -54.96 -21.27 5.26
C ARG A 81 -53.72 -22.15 5.12
N ALA A 82 -53.60 -23.22 5.90
CA ALA A 82 -52.57 -24.24 5.73
C ALA A 82 -52.93 -25.20 4.58
N ARG A 83 -51.93 -25.86 3.97
CA ARG A 83 -52.19 -26.77 2.86
C ARG A 83 -52.98 -27.99 3.35
N PRO A 84 -53.89 -28.58 2.53
CA PRO A 84 -54.59 -29.81 2.89
C PRO A 84 -53.61 -30.93 3.28
N ASN A 85 -53.85 -31.62 4.40
CA ASN A 85 -52.99 -32.66 5.00
C ASN A 85 -51.58 -32.21 5.46
N SER A 86 -51.42 -30.98 5.94
CA SER A 86 -50.14 -30.50 6.48
C SER A 86 -50.25 -29.93 7.90
N LYS A 87 -49.14 -29.96 8.65
CA LYS A 87 -49.03 -29.31 9.96
C LYS A 87 -49.34 -27.81 9.84
N PHE A 88 -50.04 -27.22 10.81
CA PHE A 88 -50.23 -25.75 10.85
C PHE A 88 -49.19 -25.11 11.76
N GLN A 89 -48.71 -23.91 11.43
CA GLN A 89 -47.80 -23.16 12.31
C GLN A 89 -48.58 -22.25 13.25
N CYS A 90 -48.23 -22.29 14.54
CA CYS A 90 -48.81 -21.39 15.52
C CYS A 90 -48.51 -19.92 15.13
N PRO A 91 -49.50 -19.02 15.08
CA PRO A 91 -49.28 -17.62 14.71
C PRO A 91 -48.42 -16.86 15.73
N LEU A 92 -48.32 -17.34 16.97
CA LEU A 92 -47.59 -16.69 18.06
C LEU A 92 -46.16 -17.23 18.24
N CYS A 93 -45.97 -18.56 18.22
CA CYS A 93 -44.64 -19.17 18.42
C CYS A 93 -44.03 -19.83 17.19
N ARG A 94 -44.79 -19.95 16.09
CA ARG A 94 -44.39 -20.58 14.81
C ARG A 94 -44.01 -22.07 14.88
N GLU A 95 -44.29 -22.75 15.99
CA GLU A 95 -44.14 -24.21 16.06
C GLU A 95 -45.16 -24.93 15.17
N GLU A 96 -44.75 -26.03 14.55
CA GLU A 96 -45.57 -26.86 13.65
C GLU A 96 -46.41 -27.88 14.41
N ILE A 97 -47.72 -27.86 14.15
CA ILE A 97 -48.73 -28.63 14.88
C ILE A 97 -49.45 -29.58 13.93
N ASP A 98 -49.50 -30.86 14.29
CA ASP A 98 -50.24 -31.88 13.57
C ASP A 98 -51.76 -31.69 13.75
N ILE A 99 -52.52 -31.68 12.65
CA ILE A 99 -53.98 -31.52 12.67
C ILE A 99 -54.64 -32.91 12.83
N PRO A 100 -55.45 -33.15 13.87
CA PRO A 100 -56.17 -34.43 14.02
C PRO A 100 -57.28 -34.61 12.97
N GLU A 101 -57.74 -35.85 12.74
CA GLU A 101 -58.71 -36.18 11.67
C GLU A 101 -60.04 -35.41 11.75
N GLY A 102 -60.45 -34.93 12.93
CA GLY A 102 -61.64 -34.07 13.10
C GLY A 102 -61.35 -32.56 13.16
N GLY A 103 -60.21 -32.10 12.62
CA GLY A 103 -59.89 -30.68 12.46
C GLY A 103 -59.66 -29.94 13.78
N ALA A 104 -59.94 -28.64 13.82
CA ALA A 104 -59.81 -27.81 15.02
C ALA A 104 -60.55 -28.42 16.21
N ARG A 105 -61.73 -28.99 15.97
CA ARG A 105 -62.62 -29.67 16.93
C ARG A 105 -62.01 -30.83 17.70
N SER A 106 -60.95 -31.42 17.17
CA SER A 106 -60.31 -32.59 17.75
C SER A 106 -59.01 -32.27 18.49
N LEU A 107 -58.64 -30.99 18.59
CA LEU A 107 -57.56 -30.55 19.49
C LEU A 107 -58.06 -30.56 20.95
N GLN A 108 -57.15 -30.60 21.92
CA GLN A 108 -57.53 -30.66 23.33
C GLN A 108 -58.27 -29.39 23.77
N SER A 109 -59.49 -29.52 24.28
CA SER A 109 -60.31 -28.41 24.79
C SER A 109 -59.79 -27.89 26.14
N ASN A 110 -60.05 -26.61 26.42
CA ASN A 110 -59.68 -25.96 27.67
C ASN A 110 -60.58 -26.45 28.81
N PHE A 111 -60.05 -27.36 29.61
CA PHE A 111 -60.67 -27.88 30.83
C PHE A 111 -61.14 -26.79 31.81
N TYR A 112 -60.48 -25.63 31.82
CA TYR A 112 -60.83 -24.52 32.72
C TYR A 112 -62.17 -23.84 32.36
N ILE A 113 -62.56 -23.85 31.09
CA ILE A 113 -63.80 -23.22 30.62
C ILE A 113 -64.99 -24.18 30.71
N GLU A 114 -64.79 -25.47 30.41
CA GLU A 114 -65.82 -26.52 30.56
C GLU A 114 -66.36 -26.59 31.98
N THR A 115 -65.48 -26.48 32.98
CA THR A 115 -65.88 -26.50 34.39
C THR A 115 -66.72 -25.29 34.79
N THR A 116 -66.48 -24.11 34.21
CA THR A 116 -67.25 -22.88 34.53
C THR A 116 -68.57 -22.79 33.77
N ALA A 117 -68.63 -23.34 32.56
CA ALA A 117 -69.82 -23.41 31.71
C ALA A 117 -70.93 -24.28 32.34
N GLU A 118 -70.54 -25.46 32.85
CA GLU A 118 -71.46 -26.40 33.50
C GLU A 118 -71.98 -25.89 34.86
N ILE A 119 -71.26 -24.96 35.51
CA ILE A 119 -71.71 -24.33 36.76
C ILE A 119 -72.81 -23.28 36.51
N THR A 120 -72.83 -22.64 35.34
CA THR A 120 -73.82 -21.59 35.02
C THR A 120 -75.16 -22.09 34.50
N ASP A 121 -75.25 -23.33 33.96
CA ASP A 121 -76.52 -23.93 33.48
C ASP A 121 -77.26 -24.80 34.51
N LYS A 122 -76.67 -25.04 35.69
CA LYS A 122 -77.23 -25.92 36.74
C LYS A 122 -78.38 -25.35 37.58
N GLU A 123 -78.88 -24.16 37.27
CA GLU A 123 -80.10 -23.63 37.89
C GLU A 123 -81.36 -23.72 37.01
N LYS A 124 -81.28 -24.23 35.77
CA LYS A 124 -82.46 -24.37 34.91
C LYS A 124 -82.48 -25.67 34.10
N SER A 125 -83.26 -26.64 34.60
CA SER A 125 -83.95 -27.70 33.84
C SER A 125 -83.16 -28.99 33.55
N ILE A 126 -83.29 -29.98 34.44
CA ILE A 126 -83.21 -31.39 34.03
C ILE A 126 -84.43 -31.63 33.12
N VAL A 127 -84.23 -31.80 31.82
CA VAL A 127 -85.33 -32.03 30.87
C VAL A 127 -85.87 -33.45 31.08
N VAL A 128 -86.93 -33.56 31.88
CA VAL A 128 -87.71 -34.79 32.07
C VAL A 128 -88.90 -34.77 31.11
N GLY A 129 -88.91 -35.66 30.11
CA GLY A 129 -90.00 -35.75 29.12
C GLY A 129 -91.26 -36.47 29.64
N PRO A 130 -92.43 -36.28 29.01
CA PRO A 130 -93.67 -36.97 29.37
C PRO A 130 -93.58 -38.48 29.14
N CYS A 131 -94.26 -39.27 29.99
CA CYS A 131 -94.28 -40.74 29.89
C CYS A 131 -94.80 -41.22 28.55
N GLU A 132 -94.00 -42.03 27.86
CA GLU A 132 -94.31 -42.54 26.52
C GLU A 132 -95.30 -43.71 26.55
N ASN A 133 -95.54 -44.31 27.72
CA ASN A 133 -96.39 -45.48 27.91
C ASN A 133 -97.76 -45.18 28.54
N CYS A 134 -98.14 -43.91 28.70
CA CYS A 134 -99.48 -43.50 29.14
C CYS A 134 -100.33 -43.02 27.95
N ASP A 135 -101.58 -43.49 27.86
CA ASP A 135 -102.56 -43.15 26.81
C ASP A 135 -103.49 -41.96 27.18
N SER A 136 -103.12 -41.13 28.17
CA SER A 136 -103.90 -39.96 28.59
C SER A 136 -103.39 -38.65 27.95
N ASP A 137 -104.31 -37.69 27.70
CA ASP A 137 -103.98 -36.35 27.14
C ASP A 137 -103.06 -35.52 28.06
N GLN A 138 -103.01 -35.85 29.35
CA GLN A 138 -101.99 -35.38 30.28
C GLN A 138 -101.09 -36.55 30.66
N LYS A 139 -99.88 -36.60 30.08
CA LYS A 139 -98.87 -37.63 30.37
C LYS A 139 -98.03 -37.19 31.58
N PRO A 140 -97.94 -37.98 32.66
CA PRO A 140 -97.10 -37.65 33.81
C PRO A 140 -95.61 -37.65 33.42
N GLU A 141 -94.78 -36.91 34.17
CA GLU A 141 -93.34 -36.87 33.95
C GLU A 141 -92.68 -38.25 34.16
N SER A 142 -91.69 -38.56 33.33
CA SER A 142 -90.98 -39.84 33.36
C SER A 142 -89.96 -39.86 34.48
N THR A 143 -89.95 -40.90 35.32
CA THR A 143 -88.94 -41.02 36.39
C THR A 143 -87.82 -41.98 36.01
N THR A 144 -88.06 -42.86 35.04
CA THR A 144 -87.22 -44.02 34.75
C THR A 144 -87.16 -44.29 33.24
N TYR A 145 -85.99 -44.68 32.74
CA TYR A 145 -85.78 -45.14 31.36
C TYR A 145 -85.60 -46.65 31.31
N CYS A 146 -86.30 -47.33 30.40
CA CYS A 146 -86.15 -48.76 30.17
C CYS A 146 -85.22 -49.02 29.00
N LYS A 147 -84.03 -49.57 29.24
CA LYS A 147 -83.01 -49.81 28.19
C LYS A 147 -83.44 -50.80 27.11
N VAL A 148 -84.31 -51.75 27.46
CA VAL A 148 -84.73 -52.82 26.54
C VAL A 148 -85.92 -52.41 25.67
N CYS A 149 -86.76 -51.48 26.17
CA CYS A 149 -87.87 -50.93 25.39
C CYS A 149 -87.51 -49.61 24.73
N GLU A 150 -86.42 -48.98 25.17
CA GLU A 150 -85.97 -47.65 24.78
C GLU A 150 -87.01 -46.54 25.04
N LEU A 151 -87.85 -46.71 26.07
CA LEU A 151 -88.93 -45.78 26.41
C LEU A 151 -88.73 -45.11 27.76
N ASN A 152 -89.15 -43.83 27.84
CA ASN A 152 -89.27 -43.08 29.08
C ASN A 152 -90.61 -43.38 29.76
N ILE A 153 -90.56 -43.85 31.01
CA ILE A 153 -91.74 -44.30 31.75
C ILE A 153 -91.87 -43.62 33.12
N CYS A 154 -93.09 -43.26 33.50
CA CYS A 154 -93.42 -42.73 34.82
C CYS A 154 -93.43 -43.85 35.88
N GLU A 155 -93.47 -43.45 37.15
CA GLU A 155 -93.44 -44.37 38.30
C GLU A 155 -94.58 -45.41 38.26
N ASN A 156 -95.77 -45.01 37.83
CA ASN A 156 -96.90 -45.94 37.69
C ASN A 156 -96.70 -46.94 36.54
N CYS A 157 -96.06 -46.53 35.45
CA CYS A 157 -95.74 -47.40 34.33
C CYS A 157 -94.61 -48.37 34.69
N VAL A 158 -93.63 -47.96 35.49
CA VAL A 158 -92.58 -48.85 36.03
C VAL A 158 -93.19 -50.03 36.79
N LEU A 159 -94.16 -49.77 37.67
CA LEU A 159 -94.83 -50.81 38.46
C LEU A 159 -95.57 -51.83 37.59
N HIS A 160 -96.14 -51.41 36.47
CA HIS A 160 -96.76 -52.32 35.49
C HIS A 160 -95.72 -53.04 34.66
N HIS A 161 -94.66 -52.34 34.26
CA HIS A 161 -93.53 -52.86 33.48
C HIS A 161 -92.82 -54.01 34.21
N GLN A 162 -92.72 -53.94 35.53
CA GLN A 162 -92.13 -55.00 36.35
C GLN A 162 -93.08 -56.17 36.64
N LYS A 163 -94.40 -55.98 36.52
CA LYS A 163 -95.42 -57.02 36.80
C LYS A 163 -95.74 -57.89 35.59
N LEU A 164 -95.56 -57.36 34.38
CA LEU A 164 -95.80 -58.10 33.15
C LEU A 164 -94.68 -59.14 32.91
N LYS A 165 -95.06 -60.39 32.62
CA LYS A 165 -94.10 -61.49 32.38
C LYS A 165 -93.10 -61.19 31.26
N ALA A 166 -93.49 -60.38 30.27
CA ALA A 166 -92.67 -60.03 29.12
C ALA A 166 -91.59 -58.97 29.44
N THR A 167 -91.85 -58.05 30.37
CA THR A 167 -91.00 -56.87 30.62
C THR A 167 -90.36 -56.85 32.01
N LYS A 168 -90.68 -57.81 32.88
CA LYS A 168 -90.17 -57.89 34.26
C LYS A 168 -88.65 -58.01 34.40
N SER A 169 -87.96 -58.45 33.34
CA SER A 169 -86.50 -58.62 33.32
C SER A 169 -85.79 -57.49 32.57
N HIS A 170 -86.51 -56.46 32.14
CA HIS A 170 -85.90 -55.32 31.48
C HIS A 170 -85.13 -54.46 32.49
N GLU A 171 -83.96 -53.99 32.08
CA GLU A 171 -83.13 -53.11 32.91
C GLU A 171 -83.72 -51.70 32.92
N LEU A 172 -83.99 -51.18 34.12
CA LEU A 172 -84.59 -49.88 34.37
C LEU A 172 -83.57 -48.96 35.06
N VAL A 173 -83.41 -47.75 34.54
CA VAL A 173 -82.47 -46.74 35.07
C VAL A 173 -83.22 -45.49 35.50
N SER A 174 -83.00 -45.02 36.73
CA SER A 174 -83.57 -43.77 37.22
C SER A 174 -82.95 -42.57 36.48
N LEU A 175 -83.79 -41.73 35.88
CA LEU A 175 -83.34 -40.52 35.18
C LEU A 175 -82.72 -39.50 36.15
N VAL A 176 -83.17 -39.50 37.41
CA VAL A 176 -82.67 -38.60 38.47
C VAL A 176 -81.30 -39.04 38.98
N GLU A 177 -81.05 -40.34 39.12
CA GLU A 177 -79.71 -40.84 39.50
C GLU A 177 -78.71 -40.73 38.35
N TYR A 178 -79.15 -40.90 37.11
CA TYR A 178 -78.30 -40.70 35.92
C TYR A 178 -77.85 -39.24 35.79
N ALA A 179 -78.75 -38.27 35.99
CA ALA A 179 -78.41 -36.85 35.97
C ALA A 179 -77.52 -36.42 37.15
N ARG A 180 -77.69 -37.01 38.34
CA ARG A 180 -76.83 -36.72 39.51
C ARG A 180 -75.42 -37.29 39.40
N ASN A 181 -75.22 -38.37 38.63
CA ASN A 181 -73.91 -39.00 38.44
C ASN A 181 -73.14 -38.49 37.21
N ALA A 182 -73.77 -37.71 36.34
CA ALA A 182 -73.08 -37.00 35.24
C ALA A 182 -72.26 -35.79 35.72
N ASP A 183 -72.38 -35.43 37.00
CA ASP A 183 -72.06 -34.11 37.56
C ASP A 183 -70.79 -34.04 38.42
N LYS A 184 -70.06 -35.16 38.52
CA LYS A 184 -68.68 -35.18 39.00
C LYS A 184 -67.87 -35.65 37.81
N GLY A 185 -66.80 -34.95 37.44
CA GLY A 185 -65.84 -35.36 36.42
C GLY A 185 -65.07 -36.63 36.81
N GLU A 186 -65.79 -37.70 37.12
CA GLU A 186 -65.33 -39.03 37.51
C GLU A 186 -64.60 -39.60 36.31
N LYS A 187 -63.27 -39.61 36.40
CA LYS A 187 -62.43 -40.20 35.36
C LYS A 187 -62.68 -41.70 35.38
N TYR A 188 -63.06 -42.27 34.25
CA TYR A 188 -63.28 -43.71 34.12
C TYR A 188 -61.95 -44.43 33.95
N CYS A 189 -61.93 -45.69 34.35
CA CYS A 189 -60.77 -46.54 34.19
C CYS A 189 -60.48 -46.77 32.71
N TYR A 190 -59.22 -46.59 32.28
CA TYR A 190 -58.80 -46.70 30.87
C TYR A 190 -59.20 -48.03 30.20
N LYS A 191 -59.32 -49.11 30.97
CA LYS A 191 -59.67 -50.46 30.49
C LYS A 191 -61.10 -50.91 30.81
N HIS A 192 -61.73 -50.29 31.81
CA HIS A 192 -63.04 -50.69 32.30
C HIS A 192 -63.95 -49.48 32.22
N GLU A 193 -64.50 -49.25 31.04
CA GLU A 193 -65.20 -48.02 30.63
C GLU A 193 -66.36 -47.65 31.55
N SER A 194 -66.99 -48.63 32.22
CA SER A 194 -68.11 -48.46 33.14
C SER A 194 -67.71 -48.39 34.62
N LYS A 195 -66.40 -48.35 34.94
CA LYS A 195 -65.91 -48.25 36.33
C LYS A 195 -65.15 -46.95 36.57
N VAL A 196 -65.52 -46.26 37.64
CA VAL A 196 -64.84 -45.06 38.13
C VAL A 196 -63.40 -45.40 38.53
N ALA A 197 -62.45 -44.57 38.12
CA ALA A 197 -61.06 -44.69 38.51
C ALA A 197 -60.83 -44.08 39.90
N GLU A 198 -60.11 -44.79 40.74
CA GLU A 198 -59.76 -44.36 42.11
C GLU A 198 -58.25 -44.14 42.26
N ARG A 199 -57.46 -44.68 41.32
CA ARG A 199 -56.01 -44.75 41.38
C ARG A 199 -55.38 -44.22 40.10
N TYR A 200 -54.15 -43.74 40.22
CA TYR A 200 -53.35 -43.22 39.10
C TYR A 200 -52.00 -43.92 39.05
N CYS A 201 -51.61 -44.38 37.85
CA CYS A 201 -50.30 -44.96 37.60
C CYS A 201 -49.37 -43.88 37.06
N SER A 202 -48.43 -43.41 37.89
CA SER A 202 -47.52 -42.32 37.53
C SER A 202 -46.51 -42.70 36.42
N ALA A 203 -46.25 -44.00 36.21
CA ALA A 203 -45.33 -44.49 35.18
C ALA A 203 -46.00 -44.60 33.79
N CYS A 204 -47.30 -44.93 33.74
CA CYS A 204 -48.05 -45.08 32.49
C CYS A 204 -48.92 -43.87 32.16
N GLU A 205 -49.10 -42.96 33.12
CA GLU A 205 -49.98 -41.80 33.02
C GLU A 205 -51.47 -42.16 32.85
N LEU A 206 -51.91 -43.28 33.43
CA LEU A 206 -53.27 -43.82 33.27
C LEU A 206 -54.08 -43.83 34.56
N PHE A 207 -55.40 -43.60 34.43
CA PHE A 207 -56.40 -43.74 35.49
C PHE A 207 -56.90 -45.18 35.61
N LEU A 208 -56.91 -45.73 36.83
CA LEU A 208 -57.18 -47.13 37.14
C LEU A 208 -58.33 -47.28 38.15
N CYS A 209 -59.26 -48.22 37.90
CA CYS A 209 -60.19 -48.70 38.92
C CYS A 209 -59.57 -49.82 39.78
N SER A 210 -60.24 -50.16 40.87
CA SER A 210 -59.86 -51.25 41.79
C SER A 210 -59.74 -52.64 41.12
N SER A 211 -60.30 -52.83 39.93
CA SER A 211 -60.27 -54.10 39.18
C SER A 211 -59.06 -54.25 38.25
N CYS A 212 -58.24 -53.22 38.07
CA CYS A 212 -57.05 -53.29 37.22
C CYS A 212 -55.91 -54.04 37.92
N LYS A 213 -55.49 -55.18 37.35
CA LYS A 213 -54.39 -56.00 37.88
C LYS A 213 -53.08 -55.84 37.11
N ASP A 214 -53.12 -55.15 35.97
CA ASP A 214 -52.01 -55.12 34.99
C ASP A 214 -50.90 -54.10 35.32
N HIS A 215 -51.01 -53.38 36.44
CA HIS A 215 -50.08 -52.32 36.88
C HIS A 215 -49.36 -52.62 38.19
N GLY A 216 -49.28 -53.91 38.59
CA GLY A 216 -48.70 -54.31 39.88
C GLY A 216 -47.20 -54.02 40.06
N MET A 217 -46.47 -53.79 38.96
CA MET A 217 -45.04 -53.47 38.93
C MET A 217 -44.75 -51.95 38.84
N HIS A 218 -45.79 -51.12 38.74
CA HIS A 218 -45.65 -49.67 38.61
C HIS A 218 -46.05 -48.93 39.89
N THR A 219 -45.58 -47.70 40.04
CA THR A 219 -45.99 -46.82 41.13
C THR A 219 -47.43 -46.36 40.91
N VAL A 220 -48.37 -47.02 41.59
CA VAL A 220 -49.78 -46.68 41.55
C VAL A 220 -50.19 -46.09 42.90
N GLU A 221 -50.65 -44.84 42.89
CA GLU A 221 -51.12 -44.11 44.08
C GLU A 221 -52.60 -43.72 43.93
N THR A 222 -53.22 -43.16 44.98
CA THR A 222 -54.57 -42.57 44.83
C THR A 222 -54.48 -41.29 44.01
N ILE A 223 -55.56 -40.96 43.30
CA ILE A 223 -55.59 -39.79 42.42
C ILE A 223 -55.24 -38.50 43.18
N ASP A 224 -55.76 -38.32 44.40
CA ASP A 224 -55.50 -37.14 45.22
C ASP A 224 -54.01 -36.95 45.56
N VAL A 225 -53.31 -38.05 45.87
CA VAL A 225 -51.88 -38.02 46.22
C VAL A 225 -51.04 -37.71 44.99
N ALA A 226 -51.38 -38.28 43.83
CA ALA A 226 -50.71 -37.96 42.55
C ALA A 226 -50.88 -36.49 42.18
N ILE A 227 -52.10 -35.94 42.34
CA ILE A 227 -52.39 -34.53 42.05
C ILE A 227 -51.60 -33.61 42.98
N ASP A 228 -51.64 -33.83 44.29
CA ASP A 228 -50.93 -33.00 45.26
C ASP A 228 -49.40 -33.00 44.98
N LYS A 229 -48.84 -34.18 44.66
CA LYS A 229 -47.43 -34.33 44.32
C LYS A 229 -47.05 -33.60 43.03
N ARG A 230 -47.82 -33.78 41.94
CA ARG A 230 -47.57 -33.07 40.67
C ARG A 230 -47.75 -31.56 40.83
N LYS A 231 -48.77 -31.11 41.56
CA LYS A 231 -49.03 -29.69 41.86
C LYS A 231 -47.87 -29.06 42.61
N LYS A 232 -47.39 -29.68 43.69
CA LYS A 232 -46.22 -29.22 44.45
C LYS A 232 -44.96 -29.16 43.60
N SER A 233 -44.76 -30.13 42.70
CA SER A 233 -43.62 -30.15 41.78
C SER A 233 -43.64 -28.94 40.84
N VAL A 234 -44.78 -28.67 40.18
CA VAL A 234 -44.92 -27.53 39.26
C VAL A 234 -44.80 -26.20 40.02
N GLN A 235 -45.40 -26.09 41.21
CA GLN A 235 -45.28 -24.90 42.05
C GLN A 235 -43.84 -24.61 42.46
N ARG A 236 -43.03 -25.63 42.77
CA ARG A 236 -41.62 -25.45 43.08
C ARG A 236 -40.85 -24.87 41.89
N THR A 237 -41.02 -25.47 40.71
CA THR A 237 -40.36 -25.01 39.48
C THR A 237 -40.79 -23.59 39.11
N LEU A 238 -42.05 -23.23 39.34
CA LEU A 238 -42.56 -21.88 39.12
C LEU A 238 -41.85 -20.86 40.03
N ILE A 239 -41.77 -21.14 41.34
CA ILE A 239 -41.07 -20.27 42.30
C ILE A 239 -39.60 -20.10 41.92
N GLU A 240 -38.91 -21.19 41.55
CA GLU A 240 -37.52 -21.13 41.08
C GLU A 240 -37.40 -20.21 39.85
N SER A 241 -38.28 -20.37 38.86
CA SER A 241 -38.29 -19.53 37.65
C SER A 241 -38.59 -18.06 37.94
N GLU A 242 -39.48 -17.74 38.87
CA GLU A 242 -39.80 -16.36 39.27
C GLU A 242 -38.57 -15.65 39.86
N VAL A 243 -37.73 -16.35 40.61
CA VAL A 243 -36.47 -15.80 41.13
C VAL A 243 -35.50 -15.50 40.00
N TYR A 244 -35.35 -16.42 39.03
CA TYR A 244 -34.49 -16.19 37.87
C TYR A 244 -34.96 -15.01 37.01
N LEU A 245 -36.28 -14.87 36.79
CA LEU A 245 -36.84 -13.75 36.05
C LEU A 245 -36.49 -12.41 36.70
N LYS A 246 -36.66 -12.28 38.02
CA LYS A 246 -36.29 -11.05 38.75
C LYS A 246 -34.81 -10.68 38.58
N ILE A 247 -33.91 -11.66 38.65
CA ILE A 247 -32.46 -11.44 38.45
C ILE A 247 -32.17 -10.92 37.04
N ILE A 248 -32.83 -11.49 36.02
CA ILE A 248 -32.63 -11.08 34.63
C ILE A 248 -33.19 -9.67 34.41
N GLU A 249 -34.39 -9.37 34.93
CA GLU A 249 -34.98 -8.03 34.87
C GLU A 249 -34.06 -6.97 35.49
N GLU A 250 -33.47 -7.26 36.65
CA GLU A 250 -32.52 -6.36 37.32
C GLU A 250 -31.27 -6.11 36.47
N LYS A 251 -30.72 -7.16 35.85
CA LYS A 251 -29.58 -7.03 34.92
C LYS A 251 -29.95 -6.22 33.69
N CYS A 252 -31.13 -6.41 33.12
CA CYS A 252 -31.60 -5.65 31.97
C CYS A 252 -31.79 -4.17 32.28
N ARG A 253 -32.24 -3.83 33.50
CA ARG A 253 -32.35 -2.42 33.93
C ARG A 253 -31.02 -1.68 33.97
N ALA A 254 -29.90 -2.40 34.15
CA ALA A 254 -28.56 -1.81 34.18
C ALA A 254 -27.93 -1.62 32.78
N ILE A 255 -28.51 -2.18 31.72
CA ILE A 255 -27.96 -2.07 30.36
C ILE A 255 -27.83 -0.62 29.87
N PRO A 256 -28.84 0.27 30.02
CA PRO A 256 -28.74 1.65 29.55
C PRO A 256 -27.60 2.43 30.20
N ASP A 257 -27.35 2.21 31.48
CA ASP A 257 -26.26 2.86 32.21
C ASP A 257 -24.88 2.39 31.69
N LEU A 258 -24.74 1.09 31.40
CA LEU A 258 -23.53 0.54 30.80
C LEU A 258 -23.31 1.06 29.38
N GLU A 259 -24.37 1.18 28.57
CA GLU A 259 -24.31 1.78 27.23
C GLU A 259 -23.86 3.25 27.30
N SER A 260 -24.38 4.01 28.26
CA SER A 260 -23.95 5.40 28.49
C SER A 260 -22.47 5.47 28.85
N LEU A 261 -22.00 4.58 29.74
CA LEU A 261 -20.59 4.55 30.14
C LEU A 261 -19.65 4.22 28.97
N ILE A 262 -20.07 3.31 28.08
CA ILE A 262 -19.32 2.99 26.86
C ILE A 262 -19.25 4.19 25.93
N ARG A 263 -20.37 4.88 25.69
CA ARG A 263 -20.42 6.09 24.85
C ARG A 263 -19.56 7.22 25.41
N ASP A 264 -19.58 7.42 26.73
CA ASP A 264 -18.73 8.40 27.40
C ASP A 264 -17.24 8.06 27.28
N SER A 265 -16.90 6.77 27.41
CA SER A 265 -15.54 6.28 27.20
C SER A 265 -15.08 6.48 25.75
N GLU A 266 -15.95 6.20 24.79
CA GLU A 266 -15.69 6.43 23.36
C GLU A 266 -15.43 7.92 23.09
N ALA A 267 -16.30 8.81 23.56
CA ALA A 267 -16.15 10.26 23.40
C ALA A 267 -14.84 10.77 24.00
N LYS A 268 -14.48 10.34 25.21
CA LYS A 268 -13.21 10.70 25.86
C LYS A 268 -11.99 10.20 25.09
N ASN A 269 -12.03 8.97 24.60
CA ASN A 269 -10.93 8.40 23.81
C ASN A 269 -10.76 9.13 22.47
N MET A 270 -11.87 9.48 21.81
CA MET A 270 -11.85 10.27 20.57
C MET A 270 -11.26 11.67 20.81
N GLU A 271 -11.63 12.33 21.90
CA GLU A 271 -11.06 13.63 22.29
C GLU A 271 -9.55 13.52 22.56
N LEU A 272 -9.11 12.48 23.28
CA LEU A 272 -7.70 12.23 23.57
C LEU A 272 -6.90 11.96 22.29
N LEU A 273 -7.44 11.16 21.37
CA LEU A 273 -6.83 10.89 20.07
C LEU A 273 -6.71 12.18 19.26
N GLN A 274 -7.74 13.01 19.23
CA GLN A 274 -7.71 14.29 18.52
C GLN A 274 -6.68 15.26 19.12
N LYS A 275 -6.63 15.37 20.45
CA LYS A 275 -5.61 16.16 21.17
C LYS A 275 -4.20 15.70 20.83
N ARG A 276 -3.95 14.38 20.85
CA ARG A 276 -2.65 13.80 20.50
C ARG A 276 -2.28 14.05 19.03
N ALA A 277 -3.24 13.92 18.12
CA ALA A 277 -3.03 14.18 16.69
C ALA A 277 -2.69 15.66 16.43
N ASN A 278 -3.36 16.59 17.12
CA ASN A 278 -3.08 18.01 17.00
C ASN A 278 -1.70 18.37 17.58
N ALA A 279 -1.34 17.83 18.75
CA ALA A 279 -0.01 18.04 19.33
C ALA A 279 1.12 17.53 18.41
N MET A 280 0.92 16.37 17.75
CA MET A 280 1.87 15.86 16.76
C MET A 280 1.99 16.78 15.53
N LYS A 281 0.88 17.36 15.05
CA LYS A 281 0.92 18.33 13.94
C LYS A 281 1.71 19.57 14.32
N GLU A 282 1.45 20.13 15.50
CA GLU A 282 2.17 21.30 16.00
C GLU A 282 3.68 21.05 16.15
N GLU A 283 4.08 19.85 16.61
CA GLU A 283 5.48 19.46 16.71
C GLU A 283 6.15 19.32 15.33
N ILE A 284 5.43 18.75 14.35
CA ILE A 284 5.89 18.68 12.95
C ILE A 284 6.03 20.09 12.36
N ASP A 285 5.02 20.96 12.52
CA ASP A 285 5.03 22.32 12.00
C ASP A 285 6.16 23.15 12.63
N SER A 286 6.40 22.97 13.94
CA SER A 286 7.51 23.58 14.65
C SER A 286 8.87 23.11 14.11
N GLY A 287 9.04 21.80 13.91
CA GLY A 287 10.26 21.23 13.34
C GLY A 287 10.50 21.68 11.89
N MET A 288 9.44 21.81 11.08
CA MET A 288 9.53 22.37 9.73
C MET A 288 9.99 23.82 9.74
N LYS A 289 9.45 24.63 10.66
CA LYS A 289 9.85 26.04 10.82
C LYS A 289 11.31 26.19 11.24
N GLN A 290 11.78 25.36 12.18
CA GLN A 290 13.19 25.39 12.61
C GLN A 290 14.15 25.01 11.46
N LEU A 291 13.82 23.97 10.68
CA LEU A 291 14.63 23.58 9.54
C LEU A 291 14.62 24.62 8.43
N SER A 292 13.49 25.31 8.20
CA SER A 292 13.43 26.37 7.19
C SER A 292 14.24 27.60 7.59
N GLU A 293 14.19 28.00 8.86
CA GLU A 293 15.04 29.06 9.42
C GLU A 293 16.53 28.70 9.27
N GLN A 294 16.92 27.46 9.59
CA GLN A 294 18.29 26.98 9.38
C GLN A 294 18.72 27.02 7.90
N ILE A 295 17.85 26.62 6.97
CA ILE A 295 18.13 26.71 5.53
C ILE A 295 18.41 28.15 5.12
N ILE A 296 17.59 29.10 5.59
CA ILE A 296 17.74 30.52 5.28
C ILE A 296 19.09 31.02 5.81
N GLU A 297 19.42 30.76 7.07
CA GLU A 297 20.69 31.18 7.69
C GLU A 297 21.91 30.58 6.96
N MET A 298 21.86 29.29 6.63
CA MET A 298 22.91 28.61 5.86
C MET A 298 23.07 29.23 4.46
N CYS A 299 21.96 29.56 3.78
CA CYS A 299 21.99 30.24 2.48
C CYS A 299 22.59 31.64 2.59
N GLU A 300 22.18 32.43 3.58
CA GLU A 300 22.69 33.78 3.81
C GLU A 300 24.19 33.77 4.11
N SER A 301 24.66 32.80 4.88
CA SER A 301 26.10 32.60 5.16
C SER A 301 26.90 32.35 3.87
N GLU A 302 26.41 31.51 2.97
CA GLU A 302 27.06 31.24 1.68
C GLU A 302 26.97 32.46 0.73
N LEU A 303 25.83 33.16 0.70
CA LEU A 303 25.67 34.39 -0.08
C LEU A 303 26.61 35.51 0.39
N ASN A 304 26.83 35.62 1.71
CA ASN A 304 27.78 36.58 2.28
C ASN A 304 29.22 36.28 1.87
N LYS A 305 29.60 35.00 1.70
CA LYS A 305 30.92 34.64 1.14
C LYS A 305 31.07 35.06 -0.32
N LEU A 306 29.96 35.10 -1.05
CA LEU A 306 29.91 35.55 -2.45
C LEU A 306 29.85 37.08 -2.59
N ASN A 307 30.07 37.87 -1.53
CA ASN A 307 29.90 39.32 -1.51
C ASN A 307 30.59 40.02 -2.70
N LYS A 308 29.78 40.27 -3.73
CA LYS A 308 30.18 40.82 -5.03
C LYS A 308 30.80 42.21 -4.90
N LYS A 309 30.44 42.97 -3.87
CA LYS A 309 30.96 44.34 -3.69
C LYS A 309 32.43 44.32 -3.28
N GLN A 310 32.81 43.45 -2.36
CA GLN A 310 34.20 43.34 -1.91
C GLN A 310 35.11 42.80 -3.02
N THR A 311 34.61 41.84 -3.80
CA THR A 311 35.38 41.23 -4.89
C THR A 311 35.54 42.19 -6.06
N MET A 312 34.51 42.96 -6.38
CA MET A 312 34.60 44.04 -7.37
C MET A 312 35.59 45.14 -6.95
N LEU A 313 35.65 45.51 -5.67
CA LEU A 313 36.64 46.46 -5.15
C LEU A 313 38.07 45.95 -5.33
N ASN A 314 38.32 44.67 -4.99
CA ASN A 314 39.62 44.04 -5.16
C ASN A 314 40.04 43.96 -6.64
N ILE A 315 39.09 43.64 -7.55
CA ILE A 315 39.33 43.63 -9.00
C ILE A 315 39.67 45.02 -9.52
N THR A 316 38.94 46.06 -9.10
CA THR A 316 39.20 47.44 -9.53
C THR A 316 40.58 47.90 -9.08
N SER A 317 40.96 47.65 -7.82
CA SER A 317 42.29 47.98 -7.30
C SER A 317 43.41 47.23 -8.02
N ALA A 318 43.24 45.93 -8.30
CA ALA A 318 44.21 45.16 -9.06
C ALA A 318 44.34 45.66 -10.51
N ARG A 319 43.22 46.04 -11.13
CA ARG A 319 43.20 46.61 -12.49
C ARG A 319 43.93 47.96 -12.55
N GLU A 320 43.76 48.83 -11.56
CA GLU A 320 44.48 50.11 -11.45
C GLU A 320 45.99 49.88 -11.38
N LYS A 321 46.45 48.93 -10.55
CA LYS A 321 47.87 48.54 -10.46
C LYS A 321 48.40 47.99 -11.78
N HIS A 322 47.63 47.13 -12.44
CA HIS A 322 47.99 46.59 -13.76
C HIS A 322 48.11 47.69 -14.83
N GLU A 323 47.17 48.63 -14.87
CA GLU A 323 47.23 49.76 -15.81
C GLU A 323 48.41 50.69 -15.53
N ALA A 324 48.71 50.96 -14.25
CA ALA A 324 49.85 51.77 -13.86
C ALA A 324 51.16 51.14 -14.35
N VAL A 325 51.36 49.85 -14.09
CA VAL A 325 52.56 49.11 -14.56
C VAL A 325 52.61 49.06 -16.08
N LYS A 326 51.48 48.85 -16.76
CA LYS A 326 51.41 48.83 -18.23
C LYS A 326 51.79 50.18 -18.85
N ARG A 327 51.26 51.29 -18.33
CA ARG A 327 51.65 52.65 -18.78
C ARG A 327 53.13 52.92 -18.55
N TRP A 328 53.66 52.45 -17.44
CA TRP A 328 55.05 52.66 -17.10
C TRP A 328 55.99 51.87 -18.02
N ILE A 329 55.71 50.59 -18.30
CA ILE A 329 56.46 49.78 -19.27
C ILE A 329 56.46 50.43 -20.66
N SER A 330 55.34 51.02 -21.09
CA SER A 330 55.25 51.66 -22.41
C SER A 330 56.02 52.99 -22.53
N ASN A 331 56.31 53.67 -21.42
CA ASN A 331 56.83 55.04 -21.43
C ASN A 331 58.18 55.21 -20.71
N ALA A 332 58.66 54.19 -19.97
CA ALA A 332 59.92 54.25 -19.24
C ALA A 332 61.13 54.09 -20.17
N CYS A 333 62.24 54.76 -19.83
CA CYS A 333 63.51 54.52 -20.50
C CYS A 333 64.20 53.25 -19.96
N ASP A 334 65.10 52.67 -20.74
CA ASP A 334 65.73 51.37 -20.45
C ASP A 334 66.42 51.33 -19.06
N GLU A 335 67.05 52.43 -18.64
CA GLU A 335 67.73 52.53 -17.34
C GLU A 335 66.75 52.50 -16.15
N GLU A 336 65.61 53.17 -16.26
CA GLU A 336 64.57 53.14 -15.23
C GLU A 336 63.91 51.75 -15.17
N LEU A 337 63.68 51.12 -16.32
CA LEU A 337 63.14 49.77 -16.43
C LEU A 337 63.99 48.74 -15.70
N LEU A 338 65.32 48.81 -15.86
CA LEU A 338 66.27 47.95 -15.16
C LEU A 338 66.26 48.15 -13.62
N LYS A 339 66.08 49.39 -13.13
CA LYS A 339 66.07 49.69 -11.69
C LYS A 339 64.76 49.31 -11.00
N CYS A 340 63.64 49.30 -11.72
CA CYS A 340 62.31 49.14 -11.15
C CYS A 340 61.63 47.80 -11.45
N CYS A 341 62.22 46.96 -12.33
CA CYS A 341 61.63 45.71 -12.81
C CYS A 341 61.15 44.79 -11.67
N ASP A 342 62.01 44.53 -10.68
CA ASP A 342 61.70 43.60 -9.59
C ASP A 342 60.58 44.11 -8.68
N ARG A 343 60.55 45.43 -8.41
CA ARG A 343 59.51 46.07 -7.62
C ARG A 343 58.15 46.01 -8.31
N MET A 344 58.11 46.31 -9.62
CA MET A 344 56.87 46.25 -10.40
C MET A 344 56.35 44.82 -10.55
N ARG A 345 57.27 43.87 -10.72
CA ARG A 345 56.96 42.45 -10.70
C ARG A 345 56.33 42.04 -9.37
N LEU A 346 56.88 42.50 -8.25
CA LEU A 346 56.32 42.24 -6.92
C LEU A 346 54.91 42.81 -6.76
N GLU A 347 54.67 44.08 -7.14
CA GLU A 347 53.35 44.72 -7.03
C GLU A 347 52.27 44.02 -7.88
N VAL A 348 52.63 43.57 -9.09
CA VAL A 348 51.73 42.78 -9.95
C VAL A 348 51.49 41.39 -9.34
N MET A 349 52.52 40.76 -8.77
CA MET A 349 52.39 39.46 -8.09
C MET A 349 51.50 39.56 -6.85
N GLU A 350 51.61 40.61 -6.05
CA GLU A 350 50.74 40.87 -4.88
C GLU A 350 49.28 41.16 -5.30
N ALA A 351 49.08 41.95 -6.36
CA ALA A 351 47.76 42.18 -6.93
C ALA A 351 47.13 40.88 -7.46
N ASN A 352 47.91 40.02 -8.12
CA ASN A 352 47.46 38.72 -8.62
C ASN A 352 47.21 37.72 -7.48
N ALA A 353 48.02 37.73 -6.42
CA ALA A 353 47.81 36.90 -5.24
C ALA A 353 46.49 37.26 -4.54
N SER A 354 46.18 38.55 -4.44
CA SER A 354 44.93 39.08 -3.90
C SER A 354 43.70 38.65 -4.72
N LEU A 355 43.87 38.38 -6.01
CA LEU A 355 42.83 37.83 -6.90
C LEU A 355 42.75 36.30 -6.84
N SER A 356 43.87 35.61 -6.63
CA SER A 356 43.95 34.14 -6.55
C SER A 356 43.25 33.53 -5.33
N LEU A 357 42.97 34.35 -4.32
CA LEU A 357 42.21 33.98 -3.12
C LEU A 357 40.69 33.97 -3.35
N TYR A 358 40.20 34.46 -4.49
CA TYR A 358 38.79 34.41 -4.83
C TYR A 358 38.45 33.17 -5.65
N ASN A 359 38.10 32.09 -4.97
CA ASN A 359 37.40 30.95 -5.56
C ASN A 359 36.01 30.89 -4.92
N PRO A 360 34.92 31.27 -5.63
CA PRO A 360 33.58 31.17 -5.09
C PRO A 360 33.16 29.68 -5.02
N SER A 361 33.66 28.99 -4.01
CA SER A 361 33.22 27.65 -3.66
C SER A 361 31.94 27.76 -2.84
N VAL A 362 30.80 27.45 -3.46
CA VAL A 362 29.49 27.41 -2.82
C VAL A 362 29.22 25.99 -2.35
N ARG A 363 28.85 25.82 -1.08
CA ARG A 363 28.35 24.54 -0.57
C ARG A 363 26.84 24.48 -0.71
N PHE A 364 26.32 23.30 -1.06
CA PHE A 364 24.88 23.09 -1.17
C PHE A 364 24.34 22.48 0.11
N ILE A 365 23.11 22.87 0.47
CA ILE A 365 22.39 22.31 1.60
C ILE A 365 21.67 21.05 1.10
N THR A 366 22.00 19.91 1.66
CA THR A 366 21.33 18.64 1.37
C THR A 366 20.46 18.24 2.56
N PHE A 367 19.20 17.92 2.29
CA PHE A 367 18.29 17.37 3.29
C PHE A 367 18.34 15.84 3.26
N THR A 368 18.63 15.24 4.41
CA THR A 368 18.61 13.78 4.61
C THR A 368 17.37 13.41 5.41
N LYS A 369 16.53 12.55 4.84
CA LYS A 369 15.26 12.13 5.47
C LYS A 369 15.54 11.25 6.70
N GLY A 370 14.86 11.51 7.82
CA GLY A 370 14.89 10.64 9.00
C GLY A 370 14.24 9.27 8.75
N GLN A 371 14.77 8.21 9.35
CA GLN A 371 14.31 6.83 9.14
C GLN A 371 12.99 6.47 9.85
N ALA A 372 12.46 7.34 10.72
CA ALA A 372 11.22 7.08 11.45
C ALA A 372 10.37 8.35 11.60
N LEU A 373 9.04 8.19 11.60
CA LEU A 373 8.10 9.18 12.14
C LEU A 373 8.08 9.04 13.67
N SER A 374 9.21 9.31 14.31
CA SER A 374 9.23 9.69 15.72
C SER A 374 9.17 11.22 15.80
N THR A 375 8.65 11.75 16.89
CA THR A 375 8.46 13.17 17.17
C THR A 375 9.73 14.05 17.02
N LYS A 376 10.90 13.45 16.81
CA LYS A 376 12.19 14.14 16.64
C LYS A 376 12.93 13.91 15.31
N SER A 377 12.37 13.22 14.33
CA SER A 377 13.16 12.73 13.18
C SER A 377 12.58 13.10 11.81
N ILE A 378 12.36 14.40 11.58
CA ILE A 378 12.06 14.95 10.23
C ILE A 378 13.24 14.69 9.29
N GLY A 379 14.45 14.98 9.73
CA GLY A 379 15.68 14.81 8.95
C GLY A 379 16.79 15.72 9.44
N SER A 380 17.94 15.66 8.77
CA SER A 380 19.11 16.50 9.06
C SER A 380 19.57 17.25 7.82
N LEU A 381 20.09 18.46 8.04
CA LEU A 381 20.70 19.29 6.99
C LEU A 381 22.22 19.19 7.10
N GLU A 382 22.88 18.96 5.98
CA GLU A 382 24.34 18.96 5.90
C GLU A 382 24.80 19.81 4.72
N PHE A 383 25.95 20.47 4.89
CA PHE A 383 26.66 21.06 3.76
C PHE A 383 27.40 19.97 3.00
N THR A 384 26.98 19.73 1.76
CA THR A 384 27.72 18.85 0.84
C THR A 384 28.57 19.70 -0.10
N ALA A 385 29.69 19.12 -0.56
CA ALA A 385 30.41 19.67 -1.70
C ALA A 385 29.42 19.88 -2.86
N PRO A 386 29.62 20.88 -3.75
CA PRO A 386 28.81 21.01 -4.94
C PRO A 386 28.69 19.65 -5.60
N GLY A 387 27.48 19.09 -5.59
CA GLY A 387 27.15 18.07 -6.56
C GLY A 387 27.48 18.67 -7.93
N PRO A 388 28.07 17.90 -8.85
CA PRO A 388 28.42 18.43 -10.16
C PRO A 388 27.20 19.16 -10.73
N TYR A 389 27.37 20.42 -11.13
CA TYR A 389 26.34 21.10 -11.93
C TYR A 389 26.06 20.18 -13.12
N THR A 390 24.85 19.65 -13.23
CA THR A 390 24.53 18.83 -14.40
C THR A 390 24.31 19.78 -15.57
N LYS A 391 25.18 19.72 -16.59
CA LYS A 391 24.98 20.46 -17.84
C LYS A 391 24.41 19.52 -18.89
N GLN A 392 23.33 19.95 -19.52
CA GLN A 392 22.78 19.25 -20.68
C GLN A 392 23.56 19.63 -21.93
N LEU A 393 23.93 18.63 -22.73
CA LEU A 393 24.60 18.82 -24.01
C LEU A 393 23.58 19.09 -25.13
N GLU A 394 23.85 20.11 -25.93
CA GLU A 394 23.13 20.39 -27.17
C GLU A 394 23.75 19.60 -28.32
N LEU A 395 22.94 18.75 -28.98
CA LEU A 395 23.38 18.04 -30.17
C LEU A 395 23.54 19.03 -31.33
N SER A 396 24.71 19.01 -31.95
CA SER A 396 25.03 19.82 -33.13
C SER A 396 24.83 19.02 -34.41
N ASN A 397 25.36 17.79 -34.46
CA ASN A 397 25.24 16.94 -35.64
C ASN A 397 25.45 15.46 -35.28
N THR A 398 25.09 14.56 -36.18
CA THR A 398 25.40 13.14 -36.06
C THR A 398 25.50 12.46 -37.42
N PHE A 399 26.31 11.41 -37.51
CA PHE A 399 26.41 10.57 -38.70
C PHE A 399 26.76 9.13 -38.32
N ILE A 400 26.42 8.20 -39.22
CA ILE A 400 26.73 6.78 -39.12
C ILE A 400 27.90 6.49 -40.05
N LEU A 401 28.83 5.65 -39.60
CA LEU A 401 29.95 5.26 -40.45
C LEU A 401 29.50 4.31 -41.58
N PRO A 402 30.16 4.37 -42.76
CA PRO A 402 29.97 3.39 -43.81
C PRO A 402 30.12 1.96 -43.27
N ASP A 403 29.27 1.04 -43.75
CA ASP A 403 29.20 -0.37 -43.33
C ASP A 403 28.93 -0.60 -41.82
N ASN A 404 28.44 0.42 -41.12
CA ASN A 404 27.99 0.31 -39.73
C ASN A 404 29.12 -0.19 -38.80
N ARG A 405 30.30 0.41 -38.91
CA ARG A 405 31.53 0.02 -38.21
C ARG A 405 31.67 0.69 -36.85
N GLU A 406 32.40 0.05 -35.95
CA GLU A 406 32.66 0.57 -34.60
C GLU A 406 33.92 1.44 -34.59
N VAL A 407 33.87 2.58 -33.89
CA VAL A 407 35.05 3.44 -33.68
C VAL A 407 35.80 2.97 -32.43
N VAL A 408 37.10 2.75 -32.57
CA VAL A 408 38.00 2.36 -31.49
C VAL A 408 38.62 3.59 -30.84
N TYR A 409 39.13 4.53 -31.63
CA TYR A 409 39.80 5.74 -31.15
C TYR A 409 39.55 6.92 -32.07
N MET A 410 39.55 8.13 -31.51
CA MET A 410 39.40 9.38 -32.23
C MET A 410 40.44 10.40 -31.81
N ALA A 411 40.97 11.14 -32.79
CA ALA A 411 41.80 12.32 -32.55
C ALA A 411 41.31 13.47 -33.42
N SER A 412 41.02 14.60 -32.81
CA SER A 412 40.47 15.75 -33.53
C SER A 412 41.57 16.60 -34.16
N SER A 413 41.35 16.99 -35.41
CA SER A 413 42.15 17.97 -36.14
C SER A 413 41.65 19.40 -35.89
N LYS A 414 42.43 20.42 -36.26
CA LYS A 414 42.05 21.84 -36.14
C LYS A 414 40.87 22.25 -37.05
N GLU A 415 40.49 21.46 -38.06
CA GLU A 415 39.55 21.85 -39.13
C GLU A 415 38.17 21.13 -39.14
N ASN A 416 37.42 21.06 -38.03
CA ASN A 416 36.12 20.33 -37.96
C ASN A 416 36.19 18.90 -38.55
N GLN A 417 37.34 18.28 -38.35
CA GLN A 417 37.67 16.97 -38.89
C GLN A 417 38.21 16.11 -37.75
N VAL A 418 37.99 14.82 -37.87
CA VAL A 418 38.40 13.84 -36.87
C VAL A 418 39.03 12.64 -37.57
N TRP A 419 40.20 12.25 -37.07
CA TRP A 419 40.84 11.00 -37.40
C TRP A 419 40.22 9.89 -36.57
N MET A 420 39.82 8.81 -37.22
CA MET A 420 39.21 7.65 -36.58
C MET A 420 40.04 6.40 -36.86
N VAL A 421 40.21 5.60 -35.81
CA VAL A 421 40.58 4.19 -35.90
C VAL A 421 39.27 3.40 -35.95
N GLU A 422 39.01 2.74 -37.07
CA GLU A 422 37.84 1.89 -37.25
C GLU A 422 38.18 0.44 -36.87
N LYS A 423 37.25 -0.25 -36.23
CA LYS A 423 37.41 -1.67 -35.91
C LYS A 423 37.49 -2.50 -37.18
N ASP A 424 38.34 -3.52 -37.16
CA ASP A 424 38.56 -4.47 -38.26
C ASP A 424 39.14 -3.87 -39.56
N ILE A 425 39.65 -2.64 -39.50
CA ILE A 425 40.31 -1.95 -40.62
C ILE A 425 41.70 -1.51 -40.20
N ASN A 426 42.65 -1.75 -41.08
CA ASN A 426 43.99 -1.22 -40.91
C ASN A 426 44.01 0.27 -41.32
N GLY A 427 44.87 1.03 -40.66
CA GLY A 427 45.09 2.43 -40.93
C GLY A 427 44.14 3.38 -40.19
N LEU A 428 44.15 4.62 -40.66
CA LEU A 428 43.44 5.75 -40.08
C LEU A 428 42.62 6.44 -41.15
N THR A 429 41.36 6.76 -40.83
CA THR A 429 40.47 7.46 -41.75
C THR A 429 40.13 8.85 -41.21
N LEU A 430 40.25 9.86 -42.06
CA LEU A 430 39.87 11.24 -41.77
C LEU A 430 38.44 11.50 -42.22
N TYR A 431 37.59 11.95 -41.30
CA TYR A 431 36.19 12.29 -41.56
C TYR A 431 35.92 13.77 -41.32
N SER A 432 34.98 14.33 -42.09
CA SER A 432 34.38 15.64 -41.78
C SER A 432 33.25 15.53 -40.76
N GLU A 433 32.79 16.67 -40.23
CA GLU A 433 31.58 16.79 -39.39
C GLU A 433 30.30 16.20 -40.00
N ARG A 434 30.26 15.97 -41.32
CA ARG A 434 29.14 15.37 -42.04
C ARG A 434 29.33 13.87 -42.30
N GLY A 435 30.39 13.26 -41.77
CA GLY A 435 30.71 11.85 -42.00
C GLY A 435 31.30 11.54 -43.38
N ILE A 436 31.76 12.56 -44.11
CA ILE A 436 32.37 12.34 -45.43
C ILE A 436 33.82 11.92 -45.25
N LYS A 437 34.18 10.74 -45.77
CA LYS A 437 35.57 10.25 -45.81
C LYS A 437 36.42 11.18 -46.69
N LYS A 438 37.45 11.79 -46.10
CA LYS A 438 38.37 12.71 -46.77
C LYS A 438 39.68 12.04 -47.18
N ARG A 439 40.20 11.17 -46.31
CA ARG A 439 41.50 10.53 -46.51
C ARG A 439 41.61 9.23 -45.72
N HIS A 440 42.47 8.33 -46.19
CA HIS A 440 42.89 7.13 -45.48
C HIS A 440 44.42 6.99 -45.60
N ILE A 441 45.09 6.61 -44.51
CA ILE A 441 46.56 6.45 -44.45
C ILE A 441 46.92 5.23 -43.57
N LEU A 442 48.17 4.78 -43.65
CA LEU A 442 48.70 3.64 -42.87
C LEU A 442 47.93 2.32 -43.13
N GLU A 443 47.51 2.10 -44.36
CA GLU A 443 46.58 1.01 -44.76
C GLU A 443 47.12 -0.40 -44.44
N ASP A 444 48.43 -0.56 -44.31
CA ASP A 444 49.08 -1.84 -43.99
C ASP A 444 49.26 -2.08 -42.48
N LEU A 445 48.88 -1.11 -41.65
CA LEU A 445 49.19 -1.11 -40.22
C LEU A 445 47.90 -1.20 -39.39
N THR A 446 47.91 -2.09 -38.41
CA THR A 446 46.84 -2.10 -37.40
C THR A 446 47.15 -1.01 -36.38
N ILE A 447 46.29 0.01 -36.28
CA ILE A 447 46.46 1.16 -35.38
C ILE A 447 45.56 0.99 -34.15
N SER A 448 46.06 1.29 -32.95
CA SER A 448 45.30 1.16 -31.70
C SER A 448 44.85 2.47 -31.07
N ALA A 449 45.68 3.50 -31.14
CA ALA A 449 45.43 4.80 -30.52
C ALA A 449 46.15 5.91 -31.27
N VAL A 450 45.55 7.10 -31.23
CA VAL A 450 46.04 8.29 -31.90
C VAL A 450 45.84 9.53 -31.05
N ASP A 451 46.76 10.50 -31.12
CA ASP A 451 46.60 11.82 -30.48
C ASP A 451 47.45 12.88 -31.20
N PHE A 452 47.09 14.15 -31.00
CA PHE A 452 47.79 15.31 -31.56
C PHE A 452 48.58 16.07 -30.49
N ASP A 453 49.78 16.54 -30.88
CA ASP A 453 50.49 17.57 -30.12
C ASP A 453 49.98 19.00 -30.47
N ARG A 454 50.62 20.02 -29.90
CA ARG A 454 50.28 21.43 -30.17
C ARG A 454 50.62 21.87 -31.59
N ASP A 455 51.61 21.22 -32.21
CA ASP A 455 52.18 21.54 -33.51
C ASP A 455 51.46 20.82 -34.66
N CYS A 456 50.32 20.18 -34.38
CA CYS A 456 49.53 19.39 -35.32
C CYS A 456 50.22 18.12 -35.83
N ASN A 457 51.21 17.60 -35.11
CA ASN A 457 51.74 16.27 -35.42
C ASN A 457 50.80 15.22 -34.84
N LEU A 458 50.36 14.29 -35.68
CA LEU A 458 49.55 13.15 -35.28
C LEU A 458 50.49 11.99 -34.93
N PHE A 459 50.31 11.41 -33.75
CA PHE A 459 51.02 10.21 -33.34
C PHE A 459 50.08 9.01 -33.41
N ALA A 460 50.56 7.89 -33.96
CA ALA A 460 49.78 6.67 -34.13
C ALA A 460 50.53 5.45 -33.59
N SER A 461 49.91 4.72 -32.66
CA SER A 461 50.45 3.46 -32.13
C SER A 461 50.11 2.29 -33.05
N ALA A 462 51.12 1.50 -33.43
CA ALA A 462 50.98 0.28 -34.19
C ALA A 462 51.45 -0.93 -33.35
N PRO A 463 50.53 -1.64 -32.67
CA PRO A 463 50.88 -2.72 -31.74
C PRO A 463 51.66 -3.86 -32.37
N LYS A 464 51.30 -4.26 -33.59
CA LYS A 464 51.94 -5.39 -34.31
C LYS A 464 53.40 -5.11 -34.70
N ASN A 465 53.76 -3.83 -34.79
CA ASN A 465 55.08 -3.37 -35.21
C ASN A 465 55.91 -2.86 -34.03
N ASN A 466 55.37 -2.90 -32.81
CA ASN A 466 55.97 -2.29 -31.61
C ASN A 466 56.44 -0.85 -31.85
N THR A 467 55.73 -0.07 -32.67
CA THR A 467 56.22 1.21 -33.18
C THR A 467 55.16 2.28 -33.05
N VAL A 468 55.60 3.51 -32.78
CA VAL A 468 54.78 4.72 -32.89
C VAL A 468 55.23 5.50 -34.12
N TYR A 469 54.27 5.85 -34.97
CA TYR A 469 54.48 6.67 -36.15
C TYR A 469 54.10 8.12 -35.86
N LYS A 470 54.86 9.06 -36.42
CA LYS A 470 54.56 10.50 -36.42
C LYS A 470 54.19 10.92 -37.83
N ILE A 471 53.03 11.56 -37.96
CA ILE A 471 52.49 12.09 -39.19
C ILE A 471 52.50 13.61 -39.06
N GLY A 472 53.32 14.27 -39.88
CA GLY A 472 53.42 15.73 -39.91
C GLY A 472 52.16 16.40 -40.48
N PRO A 473 52.03 17.73 -40.35
CA PRO A 473 50.92 18.49 -40.93
C PRO A 473 50.86 18.40 -42.47
N ASP A 474 52.00 18.13 -43.10
CA ASP A 474 52.19 17.86 -44.52
C ASP A 474 51.92 16.39 -44.90
N PHE A 475 51.48 15.58 -43.93
CA PHE A 475 51.22 14.15 -44.05
C PHE A 475 52.47 13.29 -44.30
N ASN A 476 53.66 13.83 -44.04
CA ASN A 476 54.87 13.01 -44.05
C ASN A 476 54.84 12.04 -42.87
N ILE A 477 54.90 10.75 -43.19
CA ILE A 477 54.85 9.66 -42.22
C ILE A 477 56.28 9.25 -41.90
N THR A 478 56.64 9.35 -40.63
CA THR A 478 57.96 8.98 -40.11
C THR A 478 57.81 8.03 -38.93
N THR A 479 58.81 7.17 -38.74
CA THR A 479 58.90 6.38 -37.51
C THR A 479 59.35 7.30 -36.39
N PHE A 480 58.56 7.43 -35.33
CA PHE A 480 58.90 8.26 -34.19
C PHE A 480 59.81 7.53 -33.20
N CYS A 481 59.38 6.34 -32.78
CA CYS A 481 60.17 5.46 -31.93
C CYS A 481 59.70 4.01 -32.06
N THR A 482 60.63 3.07 -31.88
CA THR A 482 60.33 1.64 -31.70
C THR A 482 60.43 1.32 -30.21
N LEU A 483 59.41 0.66 -29.71
CA LEU A 483 59.20 0.39 -28.29
C LEU A 483 59.66 -1.03 -27.93
N PRO A 484 60.07 -1.25 -26.67
CA PRO A 484 60.51 -2.57 -26.23
C PRO A 484 59.38 -3.60 -26.17
N ASP A 485 58.12 -3.15 -26.13
CA ASP A 485 56.93 -3.99 -26.00
C ASP A 485 55.75 -3.35 -26.77
N THR A 486 54.61 -4.04 -26.84
CA THR A 486 53.46 -3.63 -27.64
C THR A 486 52.87 -2.30 -27.15
N PRO A 487 52.81 -1.24 -27.98
CA PRO A 487 52.12 0.00 -27.62
C PRO A 487 50.61 -0.19 -27.56
N GLY A 488 49.98 0.48 -26.60
CA GLY A 488 48.53 0.59 -26.45
C GLY A 488 48.09 2.05 -26.53
N PRO A 489 47.20 2.51 -25.61
CA PRO A 489 46.78 3.90 -25.53
C PRO A 489 47.95 4.87 -25.41
N LEU A 490 47.91 5.96 -26.16
CA LEU A 490 48.92 7.02 -26.13
C LEU A 490 48.27 8.40 -25.98
N ALA A 491 49.04 9.35 -25.45
CA ALA A 491 48.70 10.76 -25.43
C ALA A 491 49.93 11.60 -25.80
N ALA A 492 49.73 12.53 -26.72
CA ALA A 492 50.77 13.46 -27.15
C ALA A 492 50.94 14.58 -26.12
N ARG A 493 52.18 14.98 -25.89
CA ARG A 493 52.55 15.99 -24.89
C ARG A 493 52.81 17.34 -25.57
N PRO A 494 52.64 18.46 -24.84
CA PRO A 494 52.84 19.80 -25.40
C PRO A 494 54.31 20.11 -25.72
N ASP A 495 55.26 19.28 -25.30
CA ASP A 495 56.69 19.39 -25.61
C ASP A 495 57.13 18.54 -26.81
N GLY A 496 56.18 18.03 -27.61
CA GLY A 496 56.46 17.20 -28.79
C GLY A 496 56.81 15.74 -28.47
N GLY A 497 56.88 15.37 -27.19
CA GLY A 497 56.99 14.00 -26.73
C GLY A 497 55.64 13.27 -26.65
N ILE A 498 55.66 12.03 -26.21
CA ILE A 498 54.44 11.22 -25.98
C ILE A 498 54.47 10.51 -24.63
N ALA A 499 53.30 10.18 -24.12
CA ALA A 499 53.09 9.25 -23.03
C ALA A 499 52.34 8.04 -23.60
N VAL A 500 52.91 6.84 -23.50
CA VAL A 500 52.36 5.64 -24.12
C VAL A 500 52.33 4.48 -23.13
N CYS A 501 51.16 3.85 -23.00
CA CYS A 501 51.02 2.63 -22.23
C CYS A 501 51.57 1.46 -23.07
N CYS A 502 52.51 0.71 -22.52
CA CYS A 502 53.21 -0.40 -23.17
C CYS A 502 53.10 -1.68 -22.36
N GLY A 503 53.24 -2.81 -23.06
CA GLY A 503 53.35 -4.14 -22.48
C GLY A 503 52.09 -5.00 -22.55
N ALA A 504 52.25 -6.29 -22.31
CA ALA A 504 51.13 -7.24 -22.23
C ALA A 504 50.10 -6.75 -21.21
N SER A 505 48.96 -6.27 -21.70
CA SER A 505 47.91 -5.59 -20.92
C SER A 505 48.28 -4.19 -20.38
N ASN A 506 49.07 -3.37 -21.08
CA ASN A 506 49.33 -1.97 -20.72
C ASN A 506 49.91 -1.78 -19.30
N LYS A 507 50.92 -2.57 -18.95
CA LYS A 507 51.49 -2.62 -17.59
C LYS A 507 52.50 -1.52 -17.30
N THR A 508 52.89 -0.71 -18.26
CA THR A 508 53.88 0.35 -18.01
C THR A 508 53.55 1.59 -18.82
N LEU A 509 53.50 2.74 -18.17
CA LEU A 509 53.42 4.04 -18.83
C LEU A 509 54.82 4.53 -19.14
N LEU A 510 55.20 4.60 -20.41
CA LEU A 510 56.48 5.16 -20.85
C LEU A 510 56.31 6.63 -21.25
N LEU A 511 57.18 7.49 -20.71
CA LEU A 511 57.31 8.87 -21.15
C LEU A 511 58.48 8.99 -22.11
N ILE A 512 58.20 9.49 -23.30
CA ILE A 512 59.14 9.56 -24.42
C ILE A 512 59.26 11.02 -24.83
N ASP A 513 60.50 11.50 -24.98
CA ASP A 513 60.76 12.87 -25.38
C ASP A 513 60.52 13.11 -26.88
N GLN A 514 60.68 14.36 -27.32
CA GLN A 514 60.50 14.78 -28.72
C GLN A 514 61.45 14.11 -29.71
N TYR A 515 62.52 13.46 -29.23
CA TYR A 515 63.51 12.76 -30.05
C TYR A 515 63.24 11.25 -30.13
N GLY A 516 62.15 10.77 -29.51
CA GLY A 516 61.81 9.35 -29.47
C GLY A 516 62.57 8.56 -28.41
N THR A 517 63.22 9.24 -27.44
CA THR A 517 63.98 8.59 -26.37
C THR A 517 63.11 8.37 -25.13
N ILE A 518 63.17 7.16 -24.56
CA ILE A 518 62.45 6.83 -23.32
C ILE A 518 63.13 7.54 -22.14
N VAL A 519 62.40 8.45 -21.49
CA VAL A 519 62.88 9.25 -20.36
C VAL A 519 62.60 8.57 -19.03
N THR A 520 61.38 8.04 -18.86
CA THR A 520 60.97 7.38 -17.62
C THR A 520 59.85 6.39 -17.85
N GLY A 521 59.69 5.43 -16.93
CA GLY A 521 58.62 4.44 -16.92
C GLY A 521 57.91 4.44 -15.58
N VAL A 522 56.57 4.44 -15.62
CA VAL A 522 55.70 4.41 -14.43
C VAL A 522 54.89 3.12 -14.45
N GLN A 523 54.89 2.39 -13.33
CA GLN A 523 54.06 1.18 -13.17
C GLN A 523 52.70 1.55 -12.58
N PRO A 524 51.61 0.88 -13.00
CA PRO A 524 50.29 1.05 -12.40
C PRO A 524 50.30 0.52 -10.96
N LYS A 525 49.35 1.03 -10.16
CA LYS A 525 49.10 0.52 -8.80
C LYS A 525 48.43 -0.85 -8.85
N TYR A 526 47.57 -1.07 -9.83
CA TYR A 526 46.87 -2.34 -10.05
C TYR A 526 47.36 -3.06 -11.32
N LYS A 527 46.44 -3.63 -12.09
CA LYS A 527 46.76 -4.60 -13.15
C LYS A 527 47.26 -3.95 -14.45
N SER A 528 46.69 -2.81 -14.84
CA SER A 528 46.87 -2.22 -16.17
C SER A 528 46.35 -0.79 -16.26
N PHE A 529 47.01 0.05 -17.05
CA PHE A 529 46.43 1.31 -17.51
C PHE A 529 45.40 1.05 -18.61
N TYR A 530 44.18 1.55 -18.40
CA TYR A 530 43.06 1.33 -19.31
C TYR A 530 42.99 2.40 -20.42
N CYS A 531 43.11 3.67 -20.05
CA CYS A 531 43.10 4.79 -20.98
C CYS A 531 43.97 5.95 -20.47
N ILE A 532 44.40 6.82 -21.40
CA ILE A 532 45.31 7.94 -21.14
C ILE A 532 44.87 9.18 -21.91
N ALA A 533 45.04 10.35 -21.31
CA ALA A 533 44.92 11.65 -21.97
C ALA A 533 45.97 12.61 -21.43
N SER A 534 46.42 13.54 -22.26
CA SER A 534 47.38 14.58 -21.90
C SER A 534 46.72 15.94 -22.12
N CYS A 535 46.57 16.71 -21.05
CA CYS A 535 46.06 18.07 -21.17
C CYS A 535 47.17 19.00 -21.64
N LYS A 536 47.06 19.40 -22.90
CA LYS A 536 48.07 20.24 -23.55
C LYS A 536 48.19 21.62 -22.90
N TYR A 537 47.16 22.14 -22.23
CA TYR A 537 47.20 23.45 -21.57
C TYR A 537 47.99 23.41 -20.25
N THR A 538 47.72 22.44 -19.39
CA THR A 538 48.31 22.33 -18.05
C THR A 538 49.55 21.44 -17.97
N ASN A 539 49.87 20.73 -19.07
CA ASN A 539 50.98 19.78 -19.14
C ASN A 539 50.89 18.64 -18.11
N ILE A 540 49.65 18.16 -17.90
CA ILE A 540 49.32 17.08 -16.98
C ILE A 540 48.86 15.87 -17.79
N ILE A 541 49.31 14.69 -17.37
CA ILE A 541 48.93 13.41 -17.94
C ILE A 541 47.91 12.76 -16.99
N CYS A 542 46.76 12.38 -17.52
CA CYS A 542 45.71 11.68 -16.81
C CYS A 542 45.65 10.24 -17.30
N THR A 543 45.67 9.27 -16.39
CA THR A 543 45.51 7.84 -16.73
C THR A 543 44.44 7.22 -15.85
N VAL A 544 43.80 6.17 -16.34
CA VAL A 544 42.82 5.41 -15.59
C VAL A 544 43.28 3.97 -15.38
N GLU A 545 43.12 3.46 -14.16
CA GLU A 545 43.37 2.08 -13.79
C GLU A 545 42.11 1.46 -13.18
N ALA A 546 41.89 0.16 -13.40
CA ALA A 546 40.80 -0.58 -12.79
C ALA A 546 41.30 -1.36 -11.57
N GLU A 547 40.64 -1.18 -10.43
CA GLU A 547 40.83 -1.99 -9.22
C GLU A 547 40.02 -3.28 -9.34
N TYR A 548 40.67 -4.43 -9.19
CA TYR A 548 40.02 -5.75 -9.25
C TYR A 548 39.97 -6.38 -7.86
N SER A 549 38.80 -6.89 -7.48
CA SER A 549 38.67 -7.81 -6.35
C SER A 549 39.14 -9.22 -6.78
N LEU A 550 39.65 -9.99 -5.84
CA LEU A 550 40.15 -11.36 -6.07
C LEU A 550 39.08 -12.32 -6.64
N TYR A 551 37.79 -11.99 -6.51
CA TYR A 551 36.67 -12.87 -6.87
C TYR A 551 35.52 -12.20 -7.66
N SER A 552 35.62 -10.90 -7.93
CA SER A 552 34.62 -10.15 -8.70
C SER A 552 35.31 -9.16 -9.64
N GLY A 553 34.61 -8.71 -10.69
CA GLY A 553 35.11 -7.75 -11.68
C GLY A 553 35.57 -6.41 -11.06
N PRO A 554 35.86 -5.39 -11.89
CA PRO A 554 36.43 -4.14 -11.38
C PRO A 554 35.50 -3.47 -10.35
N THR A 555 36.00 -3.24 -9.13
CA THR A 555 35.24 -2.70 -7.99
C THR A 555 35.29 -1.19 -7.91
N SER A 556 36.39 -0.58 -8.36
CA SER A 556 36.55 0.86 -8.47
C SER A 556 37.51 1.20 -9.62
N TRP A 557 37.49 2.45 -10.06
CA TRP A 557 38.32 2.99 -11.12
C TRP A 557 39.14 4.14 -10.56
N LEU A 558 40.47 4.03 -10.64
CA LEU A 558 41.38 5.07 -10.19
C LEU A 558 41.78 5.98 -11.33
N VAL A 559 41.60 7.28 -11.14
CA VAL A 559 42.10 8.33 -12.01
C VAL A 559 43.37 8.89 -11.38
N ASN A 560 44.48 8.74 -12.08
CA ASN A 560 45.80 9.24 -11.67
C ASN A 560 46.18 10.45 -12.51
N LEU A 561 46.65 11.50 -11.85
CA LEU A 561 47.22 12.69 -12.50
C LEU A 561 48.73 12.71 -12.28
N PHE A 562 49.49 12.79 -13.36
CA PHE A 562 50.95 12.87 -13.38
C PHE A 562 51.40 14.20 -13.98
N ASP A 563 52.52 14.72 -13.51
CA ASP A 563 53.23 15.78 -14.22
C ASP A 563 53.95 15.24 -15.46
N HIS A 564 54.47 16.15 -16.28
CA HIS A 564 55.26 15.82 -17.48
C HIS A 564 56.55 15.02 -17.21
N LYS A 565 56.97 14.87 -15.96
CA LYS A 565 58.13 14.05 -15.56
C LYS A 565 57.70 12.68 -15.02
N GLY A 566 56.40 12.37 -14.99
CA GLY A 566 55.86 11.11 -14.49
C GLY A 566 55.69 11.06 -12.97
N LYS A 567 55.83 12.19 -12.27
CA LYS A 567 55.55 12.25 -10.82
C LYS A 567 54.05 12.34 -10.62
N LYS A 568 53.51 11.44 -9.78
CA LYS A 568 52.09 11.46 -9.40
C LYS A 568 51.78 12.72 -8.59
N ILE A 569 50.82 13.51 -9.08
CA ILE A 569 50.29 14.72 -8.45
C ILE A 569 49.12 14.37 -7.54
N ARG A 570 48.16 13.57 -8.03
CA ARG A 570 46.95 13.19 -7.31
C ARG A 570 46.39 11.85 -7.80
N GLU A 571 45.62 11.21 -6.93
CA GLU A 571 44.81 10.01 -7.21
C GLU A 571 43.37 10.28 -6.76
N ALA A 572 42.39 9.85 -7.54
CA ALA A 572 40.97 9.93 -7.22
C ALA A 572 40.28 8.60 -7.58
N SER A 573 39.37 8.13 -6.72
CA SER A 573 38.60 6.90 -6.95
C SER A 573 37.20 7.21 -7.43
N PHE A 574 36.75 6.46 -8.44
CA PHE A 574 35.43 6.52 -9.04
C PHE A 574 34.77 5.14 -8.95
N THR A 575 33.49 5.11 -8.59
CA THR A 575 32.69 3.87 -8.52
C THR A 575 32.08 3.50 -9.88
N SER A 576 31.98 4.46 -10.80
CA SER A 576 31.45 4.24 -12.15
C SER A 576 32.52 3.69 -13.09
N ILE A 577 32.13 2.76 -13.97
CA ILE A 577 33.00 2.22 -15.01
C ILE A 577 33.38 3.32 -16.00
N ILE A 578 34.68 3.65 -16.06
CA ILE A 578 35.23 4.64 -17.00
C ILE A 578 35.57 3.93 -18.31
N THR A 579 35.01 4.40 -19.43
CA THR A 579 35.18 3.77 -20.74
C THR A 579 36.25 4.43 -21.60
N CYS A 580 36.41 5.75 -21.51
CA CYS A 580 37.49 6.48 -22.16
C CYS A 580 37.67 7.86 -21.51
N ILE A 581 38.80 8.49 -21.82
CA ILE A 581 39.15 9.82 -21.32
C ILE A 581 39.66 10.70 -22.44
N THR A 582 39.43 12.01 -22.32
CA THR A 582 40.08 13.02 -23.16
C THR A 582 40.41 14.25 -22.33
N SER A 583 41.15 15.19 -22.92
CA SER A 583 41.35 16.53 -22.37
C SER A 583 40.81 17.60 -23.31
N ASP A 584 40.35 18.71 -22.75
CA ASP A 584 40.08 19.91 -23.54
C ASP A 584 41.28 20.87 -23.61
N TYR A 585 41.13 21.94 -24.39
CA TYR A 585 42.12 23.01 -24.51
C TYR A 585 42.06 24.05 -23.36
N LYS A 586 41.27 23.80 -22.31
CA LYS A 586 41.02 24.73 -21.21
C LYS A 586 41.56 24.24 -19.86
N GLY A 587 42.16 23.06 -19.81
CA GLY A 587 42.74 22.52 -18.58
C GLY A 587 41.88 21.45 -17.89
N HIS A 588 40.85 20.92 -18.55
CA HIS A 588 39.95 19.92 -17.99
C HIS A 588 40.15 18.55 -18.63
N PHE A 589 39.82 17.50 -17.88
CA PHE A 589 39.69 16.15 -18.39
C PHE A 589 38.22 15.72 -18.37
N LEU A 590 37.82 14.99 -19.41
CA LEU A 590 36.48 14.43 -19.53
C LEU A 590 36.60 12.93 -19.38
N LEU A 591 35.85 12.37 -18.44
CA LEU A 591 35.79 10.94 -18.15
C LEU A 591 34.42 10.42 -18.60
N SER A 592 34.35 9.59 -19.64
CA SER A 592 33.10 8.93 -20.00
C SER A 592 32.88 7.70 -19.13
N HIS A 593 31.64 7.53 -18.66
CA HIS A 593 31.22 6.39 -17.89
C HIS A 593 29.77 6.02 -18.23
N ASN A 594 29.27 4.90 -17.69
CA ASN A 594 27.92 4.40 -18.02
C ASN A 594 26.77 5.41 -17.80
N ASN A 595 26.97 6.40 -16.91
CA ASN A 595 25.93 7.33 -16.47
C ASN A 595 26.16 8.77 -16.95
N GLY A 596 27.04 9.01 -17.92
CA GLY A 596 27.34 10.35 -18.45
C GLY A 596 28.83 10.59 -18.69
N ILE A 597 29.19 11.86 -18.82
CA ILE A 597 30.60 12.29 -18.88
C ILE A 597 30.86 13.21 -17.70
N THR A 598 31.84 12.86 -16.86
CA THR A 598 32.27 13.70 -15.73
C THR A 598 33.44 14.57 -16.16
N VAL A 599 33.39 15.87 -15.88
CA VAL A 599 34.46 16.81 -16.17
C VAL A 599 35.22 17.09 -14.88
N ILE A 600 36.52 16.88 -14.90
CA ILE A 600 37.42 17.15 -13.77
C ILE A 600 38.43 18.25 -14.14
N ASP A 601 38.85 19.04 -13.16
CA ASP A 601 39.92 20.01 -13.33
C ASP A 601 41.32 19.34 -13.33
N SER A 602 42.33 20.14 -13.64
CA SER A 602 43.75 19.74 -13.56
C SER A 602 44.24 19.35 -12.17
N LYS A 603 43.46 19.67 -11.12
CA LYS A 603 43.73 19.24 -9.76
C LYS A 603 43.00 17.94 -9.42
N GLY A 604 42.16 17.38 -10.29
CA GLY A 604 41.39 16.16 -10.04
C GLY A 604 40.09 16.37 -9.25
N ASN A 605 39.59 17.61 -9.16
CA ASN A 605 38.27 17.88 -8.59
C ASN A 605 37.20 17.76 -9.67
N GLU A 606 36.06 17.16 -9.32
CA GLU A 606 34.89 17.13 -10.18
C GLU A 606 34.25 18.52 -10.29
N LEU A 607 34.11 19.00 -11.52
CA LEU A 607 33.52 20.31 -11.82
C LEU A 607 32.03 20.19 -12.14
N THR A 608 31.66 19.20 -12.93
CA THR A 608 30.34 19.12 -13.57
C THR A 608 30.17 17.79 -14.29
N LYS A 609 28.91 17.40 -14.46
CA LYS A 609 28.52 16.19 -15.16
C LYS A 609 27.73 16.56 -16.40
N LEU A 610 28.18 16.09 -17.55
CA LEU A 610 27.53 16.27 -18.83
C LEU A 610 26.53 15.13 -19.02
N THR A 611 25.30 15.50 -19.36
CA THR A 611 24.20 14.56 -19.60
C THR A 611 23.49 14.91 -20.91
N SER A 612 22.80 13.94 -21.48
CA SER A 612 21.89 14.15 -22.60
C SER A 612 20.59 13.42 -22.32
N PRO A 613 19.41 14.07 -22.46
CA PRO A 613 18.13 13.45 -22.18
C PRO A 613 17.72 12.38 -23.21
N HIS A 614 18.30 12.43 -24.41
CA HIS A 614 17.89 11.59 -25.53
C HIS A 614 18.96 10.59 -25.99
N TYR A 615 20.21 10.73 -25.53
CA TYR A 615 21.34 9.95 -26.01
C TYR A 615 22.19 9.40 -24.88
N SER A 616 22.58 8.13 -24.98
CA SER A 616 23.58 7.55 -24.09
C SER A 616 24.94 8.17 -24.38
N LEU A 617 25.57 8.74 -23.35
CA LEU A 617 26.91 9.34 -23.45
C LEU A 617 28.02 8.34 -23.07
N LYS A 618 27.70 7.05 -23.01
CA LYS A 618 28.70 5.99 -22.88
C LYS A 618 29.49 5.92 -24.18
N ALA A 619 30.74 6.35 -24.13
CA ALA A 619 31.59 6.52 -25.29
C ALA A 619 32.66 5.44 -25.37
N ASN A 620 32.88 4.89 -26.57
CA ASN A 620 34.06 4.08 -26.86
C ASN A 620 35.29 4.98 -26.99
N SER A 621 35.12 6.10 -27.69
CA SER A 621 36.10 7.18 -27.80
C SER A 621 35.38 8.52 -27.78
N LEU A 622 36.03 9.53 -27.22
CA LEU A 622 35.57 10.92 -27.24
C LEU A 622 36.73 11.90 -27.41
N VAL A 623 36.47 13.02 -28.05
CA VAL A 623 37.48 14.08 -28.24
C VAL A 623 36.83 15.46 -28.28
N VAL A 624 37.52 16.47 -27.76
CA VAL A 624 37.13 17.87 -27.87
C VAL A 624 37.99 18.53 -28.94
N ASP A 625 37.35 19.11 -29.95
CA ASP A 625 38.05 19.80 -31.02
C ASP A 625 38.43 21.25 -30.65
N ALA A 626 39.22 21.88 -31.52
CA ALA A 626 39.66 23.27 -31.34
C ALA A 626 38.49 24.29 -31.41
N LEU A 627 37.36 23.90 -31.99
CA LEU A 627 36.16 24.73 -32.16
C LEU A 627 35.14 24.54 -31.02
N ASN A 628 35.53 23.85 -29.93
CA ASN A 628 34.68 23.50 -28.80
C ASN A 628 33.47 22.63 -29.21
N GLN A 629 33.68 21.65 -30.06
CA GLN A 629 32.74 20.56 -30.27
C GLN A 629 33.24 19.31 -29.57
N LEU A 630 32.31 18.59 -28.93
CA LEU A 630 32.56 17.32 -28.27
C LEU A 630 32.08 16.21 -29.18
N TRP A 631 33.02 15.45 -29.71
CA TRP A 631 32.78 14.31 -30.57
C TRP A 631 32.74 13.05 -29.72
N ILE A 632 31.67 12.28 -29.83
CA ILE A 632 31.41 11.07 -29.05
C ILE A 632 31.09 9.93 -30.00
N SER A 633 31.82 8.84 -29.90
CA SER A 633 31.48 7.59 -30.58
C SER A 633 30.80 6.64 -29.61
N GLY A 634 29.56 6.26 -29.90
CA GLY A 634 28.78 5.34 -29.07
C GLY A 634 28.83 3.89 -29.58
N SER A 635 28.32 2.95 -28.79
CA SER A 635 28.20 1.53 -29.15
C SER A 635 27.26 1.27 -30.34
N ALA A 636 26.44 2.25 -30.72
CA ALA A 636 25.51 2.17 -31.83
C ALA A 636 26.13 2.47 -33.21
N ARG A 637 27.47 2.44 -33.34
CA ARG A 637 28.21 2.67 -34.61
C ARG A 637 27.92 4.04 -35.23
N GLN A 638 27.55 4.98 -34.37
CA GLN A 638 27.15 6.34 -34.68
C GLN A 638 28.07 7.32 -33.93
N VAL A 639 28.36 8.43 -34.60
CA VAL A 639 29.18 9.52 -34.06
C VAL A 639 28.26 10.70 -33.79
N PHE A 640 28.31 11.20 -32.57
CA PHE A 640 27.55 12.37 -32.13
C PHE A 640 28.48 13.54 -31.91
N ILE A 641 28.06 14.71 -32.37
CA ILE A 641 28.79 15.96 -32.22
C ILE A 641 27.93 16.87 -31.38
N PHE A 642 28.40 17.23 -30.19
CA PHE A 642 27.73 18.13 -29.25
C PHE A 642 28.47 19.46 -29.16
N LYS A 643 27.76 20.55 -28.86
CA LYS A 643 28.42 21.79 -28.46
C LYS A 643 29.05 21.61 -27.08
N TYR A 644 30.36 21.81 -26.97
CA TYR A 644 31.05 21.70 -25.71
C TYR A 644 30.83 22.97 -24.86
N PRO A 645 30.24 22.85 -23.66
CA PRO A 645 29.87 24.03 -22.89
C PRO A 645 31.09 24.79 -22.39
N LYS A 646 30.94 26.11 -22.23
CA LYS A 646 31.95 26.93 -21.55
C LYS A 646 31.86 26.69 -20.04
N PHE A 647 32.94 26.25 -19.42
CA PHE A 647 33.11 26.26 -17.97
C PHE A 647 33.71 27.61 -17.57
N ARG A 648 33.14 28.28 -16.56
CA ARG A 648 33.79 29.45 -15.96
C ARG A 648 34.93 28.89 -15.12
N VAL A 649 36.16 29.24 -15.49
CA VAL A 649 37.38 28.95 -14.73
C VAL A 649 37.35 29.76 -13.44
#